data_AF-A0A7C5I7R8-F1
#
_entry.id   AF-A0A7C5I7R8-F1
#
_cell.length_a   1.000
_cell.length_b   1.000
_cell.length_c   1.000
_cell.angle_alpha   90.00
_cell.angle_beta   90.00
_cell.angle_gamma   90.00
#
_symmetry.space_group_name_H-M   'P 1'
#
loop_
_entity.id
_entity.type
_entity.pdbx_description
1 polymer ?
#
loop_
_entity_poly.entity_id
_entity_poly.type
_entity_poly.pdbx_seq_one_letter_code
_entity_poly.pdbx_strand_id
1 'polypeptide(L)'
;MAGAGDRVVPDGAPVERRGRLLDRRQPVPLGSEGSRRILFQRLLGEHSGRAPELRHRRSAGGLDPAPDRHLACGRQPLAPAPGDATCADGFVRFQGLPGQGERASPIPDGGLQYFQYALVRAGEHNFWKRPVRTARQFANQRPAQPSGGSEDQFLIGQPRAGRALVAQSRSRGRLFRVEPSGLRVRPGGFRLWDAAAAGHESCEWLDRLADRKEYAVGGGEPRLAPMPAPRGNPGAGFGDGDGLGLTEVFPHRRVSLREHDGESKERPMMQILRQMPVLRYLFACSLLSFLLLAATSIWAAGPRSQNPADLVVDYKLFQNPPGEYRGHWWFTWNLSTLTEEAVIKMIRQAAQSDACGSFMITPSGGSTINLSEAFLRGTRRQPDTRGVAYLSEEYFRLYRLAIEEGLRNGLPMRVLYDELQYPSGMAGGLLYSKYPEAGAKSLELAERNVTGPAKIELSIPIENGIYVGAVLMNRETFERIDVSRNKTAKGAIFPVPKGNWKAMLFYLDPTIRPASNKGGFVDYLDAGAVDKFIQITFDAYYSRLKEYFGDPIQMTFYDEPCMHLSNGRMWTPGFNEAFQKAYGFSPMKYYPALWYDIGPETAAARNALFGFRTRLYAENYIGRMAAWCARHNIDLSGHQDQEEVRNPVGIHGDLMKVFEHQQIPGIDDIYFTGRSNVAYKVVTSSAFNWDKPLVMAETYAAYRQMSPSTALKTAMDQYAMGVNVQIGGRPRALGPDGDRFVGRMSYLLRHGRHVADLAVLYPIAFMQAAYFFATPPTSNRPASPPQFYWPLEGGLIPPELDYMDLGEMLFRGLRLDFTYLHPEVLEKRTIIENGLLTLNNKENREQFRVLILPGGDTISAAAAKRIVEFYRAGGVIVATRRLPSKSAEFGRNREVLEMVAEVFGFPAGDPLTAEIRPVVDDFKNYFAHRNSTGGRAYFLPEPDIKLLNAVLREAVPVRDVDIQLPPMWPVKMGTEYDGALTYIHKVKDSRDIYFFANSQDTAVDASVVLRGKKNLEIWNPHTGERLAAEVRHSEQNGEPVTTVRLRLAPVTAVFFVGP
;
A
#
# COMPACT_ATOMS: atom_id res chain seq x y z
N MET A 1 58.32 -2.69 -2.62
CA MET A 1 59.63 -2.01 -2.74
C MET A 1 59.47 -0.86 -3.74
N ALA A 2 60.42 0.08 -3.79
CA ALA A 2 60.42 1.20 -4.76
C ALA A 2 60.74 0.73 -6.21
N GLY A 3 60.61 1.53 -7.28
CA GLY A 3 60.22 2.96 -7.43
C GLY A 3 59.42 3.17 -8.75
N ALA A 4 58.81 4.31 -9.07
CA ALA A 4 59.31 5.70 -9.19
C ALA A 4 59.95 6.04 -10.57
N GLY A 5 59.54 7.15 -11.20
CA GLY A 5 59.88 7.57 -12.58
C GLY A 5 58.68 7.46 -13.54
N ASP A 6 57.79 8.44 -13.77
CA ASP A 6 57.81 9.92 -13.65
C ASP A 6 58.37 10.65 -14.92
N ARG A 7 57.51 11.49 -15.56
CA ARG A 7 57.83 12.71 -16.36
C ARG A 7 58.45 12.61 -17.79
N VAL A 8 58.28 13.55 -18.76
CA VAL A 8 57.34 14.72 -18.95
C VAL A 8 57.38 15.26 -20.42
N VAL A 9 56.23 15.68 -21.01
CA VAL A 9 55.94 16.99 -21.72
C VAL A 9 56.81 17.47 -22.94
N PRO A 10 56.31 18.31 -23.90
CA PRO A 10 54.94 18.56 -24.42
C PRO A 10 54.84 18.91 -25.95
N ASP A 11 53.69 19.49 -26.36
CA ASP A 11 53.44 20.53 -27.40
C ASP A 11 53.83 20.37 -28.90
N GLY A 12 53.04 21.02 -29.78
CA GLY A 12 53.41 21.26 -31.19
C GLY A 12 52.29 21.20 -32.24
N ALA A 13 51.38 22.18 -32.28
CA ALA A 13 50.50 22.46 -33.44
C ALA A 13 51.18 23.49 -34.39
N PRO A 14 50.60 24.02 -35.51
CA PRO A 14 49.22 23.93 -36.04
C PRO A 14 49.14 23.86 -37.62
N VAL A 15 48.10 24.46 -38.24
CA VAL A 15 47.97 24.92 -39.67
C VAL A 15 47.56 23.85 -40.72
N GLU A 16 46.27 23.73 -41.10
CA GLU A 16 45.56 24.36 -42.27
C GLU A 16 45.70 23.60 -43.62
N ARG A 17 44.84 23.71 -44.66
CA ARG A 17 43.38 23.98 -44.85
C ARG A 17 42.97 23.69 -46.32
N ARG A 18 41.66 23.42 -46.59
CA ARG A 18 40.97 23.40 -47.92
C ARG A 18 41.41 22.26 -48.87
N GLY A 19 40.66 21.82 -49.89
CA GLY A 19 39.27 22.04 -50.36
C GLY A 19 38.78 20.79 -51.15
N ARG A 20 37.47 20.48 -51.30
CA ARG A 20 36.49 21.01 -52.30
C ARG A 20 36.98 20.95 -53.76
N LEU A 21 36.23 20.50 -54.78
CA LEU A 21 34.81 20.05 -54.93
C LEU A 21 34.58 19.43 -56.36
N LEU A 22 33.46 18.72 -56.59
CA LEU A 22 32.77 18.49 -57.91
C LEU A 22 33.48 17.61 -58.98
N ASP A 23 32.83 16.99 -60.00
CA ASP A 23 31.40 16.79 -60.35
C ASP A 23 31.15 15.45 -61.13
N ARG A 24 29.87 15.09 -61.37
CA ARG A 24 29.21 14.35 -62.49
C ARG A 24 30.05 13.60 -63.58
N ARG A 25 29.62 12.50 -64.23
CA ARG A 25 28.26 12.09 -64.73
C ARG A 25 28.23 10.60 -65.21
N GLN A 26 27.06 10.05 -65.56
CA GLN A 26 26.85 8.69 -66.15
C GLN A 26 26.93 8.69 -67.71
N PRO A 27 26.92 7.52 -68.39
CA PRO A 27 25.62 6.93 -68.83
C PRO A 27 25.44 5.38 -68.79
N VAL A 28 24.17 5.01 -68.94
CA VAL A 28 23.45 3.72 -69.15
C VAL A 28 23.77 3.07 -70.53
N PRO A 29 23.43 1.79 -70.89
CA PRO A 29 22.78 0.65 -70.18
C PRO A 29 23.59 -0.69 -70.18
N LEU A 30 23.08 -1.71 -69.48
CA LEU A 30 22.80 -3.06 -70.03
C LEU A 30 22.05 -3.94 -69.00
N GLY A 31 21.38 -5.00 -69.44
CA GLY A 31 20.74 -5.94 -68.51
C GLY A 31 20.21 -7.22 -69.15
N SER A 32 20.70 -8.35 -68.63
CA SER A 32 20.00 -9.65 -68.62
C SER A 32 20.62 -10.55 -67.54
N GLU A 33 19.76 -11.37 -66.92
CA GLU A 33 19.93 -12.67 -66.26
C GLU A 33 21.33 -13.29 -66.00
N GLY A 34 21.41 -14.17 -64.99
CA GLY A 34 22.31 -15.33 -65.09
C GLY A 34 23.33 -15.61 -63.98
N SER A 35 22.93 -15.56 -62.71
CA SER A 35 23.45 -16.44 -61.64
C SER A 35 24.97 -16.72 -61.53
N ARG A 36 25.67 -16.03 -60.61
CA ARG A 36 26.47 -16.61 -59.48
C ARG A 36 27.51 -15.64 -58.90
N ARG A 37 27.25 -15.08 -57.72
CA ARG A 37 28.29 -14.69 -56.76
C ARG A 37 27.86 -15.04 -55.32
N ILE A 38 28.66 -15.90 -54.70
CA ILE A 38 28.99 -16.01 -53.27
C ILE A 38 27.85 -15.65 -52.29
N LEU A 39 27.25 -16.68 -51.68
CA LEU A 39 26.20 -16.55 -50.66
C LEU A 39 26.43 -17.57 -49.54
N PHE A 40 26.54 -17.09 -48.30
CA PHE A 40 26.23 -17.70 -46.98
C PHE A 40 26.55 -16.59 -45.94
N GLN A 41 25.89 -16.43 -44.80
CA GLN A 41 25.10 -17.39 -44.03
C GLN A 41 23.75 -16.86 -43.53
N ARG A 42 22.73 -17.73 -43.50
CA ARG A 42 21.63 -17.71 -42.51
C ARG A 42 20.98 -19.09 -42.44
N LEU A 43 20.23 -19.33 -41.36
CA LEU A 43 19.38 -20.50 -41.05
C LEU A 43 20.07 -21.75 -40.47
N LEU A 44 19.48 -22.18 -39.34
CA LEU A 44 19.13 -23.55 -38.92
C LEU A 44 20.01 -24.73 -39.38
N GLY A 45 20.55 -25.47 -38.41
CA GLY A 45 21.09 -26.81 -38.60
C GLY A 45 21.24 -27.57 -37.28
N GLU A 46 20.49 -28.65 -37.11
CA GLU A 46 20.86 -29.77 -36.22
C GLU A 46 22.01 -30.57 -36.85
N HIS A 47 22.67 -31.47 -36.10
CA HIS A 47 22.91 -32.87 -36.55
C HIS A 47 23.80 -33.72 -35.62
N SER A 48 23.29 -34.90 -35.23
CA SER A 48 23.99 -36.20 -35.23
C SER A 48 23.07 -37.33 -34.72
N GLY A 49 22.85 -38.48 -35.37
CA GLY A 49 23.17 -38.90 -36.75
C GLY A 49 22.92 -40.40 -37.03
N ARG A 50 22.75 -40.76 -38.32
CA ARG A 50 22.91 -42.09 -39.00
C ARG A 50 22.11 -43.35 -38.54
N ALA A 51 21.07 -43.71 -39.33
CA ALA A 51 20.91 -44.89 -40.25
C ALA A 51 21.52 -46.29 -39.90
N PRO A 52 21.07 -47.45 -40.48
CA PRO A 52 20.31 -47.66 -41.76
C PRO A 52 19.22 -48.79 -41.77
N GLU A 53 18.87 -49.32 -42.97
CA GLU A 53 18.11 -50.57 -43.32
C GLU A 53 16.55 -50.57 -43.37
N LEU A 54 15.82 -51.46 -44.10
CA LEU A 54 15.92 -51.96 -45.51
C LEU A 54 14.58 -52.66 -45.98
N ARG A 55 14.16 -52.43 -47.25
CA ARG A 55 13.34 -53.27 -48.20
C ARG A 55 12.19 -54.26 -47.80
N HIS A 56 11.07 -54.14 -48.56
CA HIS A 56 10.32 -55.17 -49.35
C HIS A 56 8.99 -55.87 -48.93
N ARG A 57 8.06 -55.93 -49.92
CA ARG A 57 6.95 -56.92 -50.21
C ARG A 57 5.70 -56.94 -49.29
N ARG A 58 4.44 -56.99 -49.78
CA ARG A 58 3.65 -58.02 -50.56
C ARG A 58 3.41 -59.32 -49.76
N SER A 59 2.23 -59.97 -49.73
CA SER A 59 1.05 -59.97 -50.66
C SER A 59 -0.32 -60.35 -50.01
N ALA A 60 -1.39 -60.29 -50.84
CA ALA A 60 -2.82 -60.62 -50.65
C ALA A 60 -3.15 -62.11 -50.31
N GLY A 61 -4.40 -62.55 -50.05
CA GLY A 61 -5.72 -61.86 -49.96
C GLY A 61 -6.95 -62.79 -50.04
N GLY A 62 -8.15 -62.25 -50.35
CA GLY A 62 -9.46 -62.95 -50.47
C GLY A 62 -10.40 -62.73 -49.27
N LEU A 63 -11.74 -62.69 -49.38
CA LEU A 63 -12.69 -62.80 -50.52
C LEU A 63 -14.01 -62.02 -50.23
N ASP A 64 -14.87 -61.88 -51.26
CA ASP A 64 -16.18 -61.16 -51.30
C ASP A 64 -17.37 -62.01 -50.75
N PRO A 65 -18.68 -61.58 -50.66
CA PRO A 65 -19.41 -60.64 -51.55
C PRO A 65 -20.39 -59.59 -50.93
N ALA A 66 -20.99 -58.80 -51.83
CA ALA A 66 -21.95 -57.67 -51.74
C ALA A 66 -23.40 -58.06 -51.23
N PRO A 67 -24.44 -57.15 -51.11
CA PRO A 67 -24.62 -55.87 -51.82
C PRO A 67 -25.41 -54.65 -51.19
N ASP A 68 -25.36 -53.54 -51.95
CA ASP A 68 -26.42 -52.54 -52.28
C ASP A 68 -26.78 -51.25 -51.44
N ARG A 69 -26.62 -50.10 -52.15
CA ARG A 69 -27.48 -48.87 -52.28
C ARG A 69 -27.42 -47.63 -51.34
N HIS A 70 -27.01 -46.50 -51.97
CA HIS A 70 -27.58 -45.11 -51.96
C HIS A 70 -27.68 -44.28 -50.65
N LEU A 71 -27.66 -42.93 -50.58
CA LEU A 71 -27.25 -41.75 -51.41
C LEU A 71 -27.09 -40.54 -50.42
N ALA A 72 -26.05 -39.69 -50.43
CA ALA A 72 -25.92 -38.37 -51.10
C ALA A 72 -27.15 -37.40 -51.01
N CYS A 73 -27.07 -36.05 -50.93
CA CYS A 73 -26.02 -35.00 -50.74
C CYS A 73 -26.72 -33.64 -50.41
N GLY A 74 -26.12 -32.48 -50.08
CA GLY A 74 -24.71 -32.10 -49.80
C GLY A 74 -24.10 -30.99 -50.69
N ARG A 75 -23.93 -29.73 -50.21
CA ARG A 75 -23.08 -28.61 -50.76
C ARG A 75 -23.14 -27.27 -49.95
N GLN A 76 -22.10 -26.43 -50.10
CA GLN A 76 -21.96 -25.01 -49.65
C GLN A 76 -22.15 -24.03 -50.87
N PRO A 77 -21.79 -22.71 -50.86
CA PRO A 77 -21.56 -21.69 -49.80
C PRO A 77 -22.26 -20.31 -50.09
N LEU A 78 -21.79 -19.23 -49.42
CA LEU A 78 -21.82 -17.77 -49.76
C LEU A 78 -22.81 -16.84 -49.02
N ALA A 79 -22.47 -15.54 -49.02
CA ALA A 79 -23.06 -14.44 -48.23
C ALA A 79 -24.26 -13.76 -48.92
N PRO A 80 -24.98 -12.85 -48.22
CA PRO A 80 -24.79 -11.42 -48.54
C PRO A 80 -25.03 -10.43 -47.37
N ALA A 81 -25.02 -9.14 -47.70
CA ALA A 81 -25.62 -8.01 -46.99
C ALA A 81 -26.04 -6.94 -48.05
N PRO A 82 -26.70 -5.82 -47.71
CA PRO A 82 -27.79 -5.57 -46.75
C PRO A 82 -29.10 -5.13 -47.48
N GLY A 83 -30.15 -4.70 -46.76
CA GLY A 83 -31.35 -4.08 -47.36
C GLY A 83 -32.37 -3.54 -46.34
N ASP A 84 -33.09 -2.47 -46.71
CA ASP A 84 -33.96 -1.66 -45.84
C ASP A 84 -35.47 -2.02 -45.88
N ALA A 85 -36.28 -1.22 -45.15
CA ALA A 85 -37.75 -1.06 -45.22
C ALA A 85 -38.61 -2.11 -44.45
N THR A 86 -39.78 -1.80 -43.85
CA THR A 86 -40.53 -0.52 -43.71
C THR A 86 -41.44 -0.52 -42.46
N CYS A 87 -42.06 0.63 -42.13
CA CYS A 87 -43.05 0.79 -41.06
C CYS A 87 -44.43 0.16 -41.37
N ALA A 88 -45.24 -0.13 -40.33
CA ALA A 88 -46.65 0.31 -40.25
C ALA A 88 -47.29 0.03 -38.86
N ASP A 89 -48.30 0.84 -38.52
CA ASP A 89 -49.03 0.94 -37.24
C ASP A 89 -49.94 -0.24 -36.84
N GLY A 90 -50.42 -0.23 -35.58
CA GLY A 90 -51.49 -1.12 -35.10
C GLY A 90 -51.95 -0.83 -33.65
N PHE A 91 -52.97 0.03 -33.48
CA PHE A 91 -53.62 0.31 -32.18
C PHE A 91 -54.55 -0.83 -31.74
N VAL A 92 -54.74 -1.00 -30.42
CA VAL A 92 -56.06 -0.98 -29.71
C VAL A 92 -55.86 -1.13 -28.19
N ARG A 93 -56.70 -0.46 -27.39
CA ARG A 93 -56.84 -0.65 -25.92
C ARG A 93 -58.07 -1.49 -25.59
N PHE A 94 -58.08 -2.17 -24.44
CA PHE A 94 -59.30 -2.38 -23.66
C PHE A 94 -59.01 -2.32 -22.14
N GLN A 95 -60.04 -1.99 -21.34
CA GLN A 95 -60.01 -1.93 -19.88
C GLN A 95 -60.92 -3.01 -19.28
N GLY A 96 -60.65 -3.48 -18.05
CA GLY A 96 -61.54 -4.40 -17.33
C GLY A 96 -61.07 -4.76 -15.92
N LEU A 97 -61.86 -4.37 -14.92
CA LEU A 97 -61.81 -4.74 -13.49
C LEU A 97 -63.23 -5.22 -13.09
N PRO A 98 -63.52 -5.75 -11.88
CA PRO A 98 -62.67 -6.35 -10.84
C PRO A 98 -63.18 -7.76 -10.40
N GLY A 99 -62.59 -8.35 -9.34
CA GLY A 99 -63.16 -9.52 -8.62
C GLY A 99 -62.45 -9.78 -7.28
N GLN A 100 -63.17 -10.23 -6.24
CA GLN A 100 -62.66 -10.46 -4.88
C GLN A 100 -62.68 -11.95 -4.48
N GLY A 101 -61.83 -12.35 -3.52
CA GLY A 101 -61.90 -13.66 -2.86
C GLY A 101 -60.78 -13.88 -1.82
N GLU A 102 -61.17 -14.13 -0.57
CA GLU A 102 -60.27 -14.42 0.57
C GLU A 102 -59.73 -15.88 0.53
N ARG A 103 -58.85 -16.41 1.41
CA ARG A 103 -58.33 -15.99 2.73
C ARG A 103 -57.03 -16.76 3.08
N ALA A 104 -56.44 -16.47 4.25
CA ALA A 104 -55.52 -17.27 5.07
C ALA A 104 -53.99 -17.18 4.83
N SER A 105 -53.31 -16.60 5.83
CA SER A 105 -51.88 -16.81 6.14
C SER A 105 -51.71 -17.90 7.21
N PRO A 106 -50.47 -18.33 7.51
CA PRO A 106 -49.92 -17.88 8.80
C PRO A 106 -48.49 -17.32 8.72
N ILE A 107 -48.11 -16.59 9.78
CA ILE A 107 -46.77 -16.04 10.02
C ILE A 107 -45.92 -17.09 10.76
N PRO A 108 -44.59 -17.12 10.52
CA PRO A 108 -43.69 -17.02 11.68
C PRO A 108 -42.57 -15.97 11.49
N ASP A 109 -41.94 -15.60 12.60
CA ASP A 109 -41.03 -14.46 12.73
C ASP A 109 -39.76 -14.52 11.86
N GLY A 110 -39.39 -13.36 11.30
CA GLY A 110 -38.19 -13.16 10.49
C GLY A 110 -37.20 -12.18 11.11
N GLY A 111 -36.54 -12.57 12.21
CA GLY A 111 -35.51 -11.78 12.88
C GLY A 111 -34.11 -12.41 12.79
N LEU A 112 -33.09 -11.55 12.83
CA LEU A 112 -31.64 -11.83 12.91
C LEU A 112 -30.92 -12.39 11.66
N GLN A 113 -29.83 -11.68 11.33
CA GLN A 113 -28.55 -12.14 10.75
C GLN A 113 -28.54 -12.80 9.36
N TYR A 114 -27.84 -12.13 8.43
CA TYR A 114 -27.01 -12.81 7.42
C TYR A 114 -25.60 -12.20 7.38
N PHE A 115 -24.67 -12.86 8.09
CA PHE A 115 -23.24 -12.81 7.82
C PHE A 115 -22.87 -14.05 6.99
N GLN A 116 -22.07 -13.86 5.94
CA GLN A 116 -21.48 -14.90 5.08
C GLN A 116 -22.44 -15.82 4.30
N TYR A 117 -22.07 -16.09 3.05
CA TYR A 117 -22.11 -17.47 2.54
C TYR A 117 -20.89 -17.74 1.67
N ALA A 118 -20.23 -18.87 1.93
CA ALA A 118 -19.40 -19.57 0.97
C ALA A 118 -19.87 -21.03 0.97
N LEU A 119 -20.03 -21.65 -0.20
CA LEU A 119 -20.28 -23.09 -0.30
C LEU A 119 -20.02 -23.60 -1.73
N VAL A 120 -18.86 -24.22 -1.91
CA VAL A 120 -18.74 -25.39 -2.80
C VAL A 120 -18.74 -26.60 -1.87
N ARG A 121 -19.77 -27.44 -1.96
CA ARG A 121 -19.87 -28.68 -1.17
C ARG A 121 -19.45 -29.87 -2.02
N ALA A 122 -18.79 -30.84 -1.41
CA ALA A 122 -18.38 -32.07 -2.10
C ALA A 122 -19.52 -33.11 -2.15
N GLY A 123 -19.54 -33.86 -3.26
CA GLY A 123 -19.82 -35.30 -3.30
C GLY A 123 -18.66 -35.93 -4.08
N GLU A 124 -18.00 -37.01 -3.63
CA GLU A 124 -18.52 -38.39 -3.50
C GLU A 124 -18.90 -39.02 -4.87
N HIS A 125 -18.36 -40.17 -5.27
CA HIS A 125 -17.52 -41.15 -4.54
C HIS A 125 -16.69 -42.06 -5.48
N ASN A 126 -15.47 -42.42 -5.03
CA ASN A 126 -14.75 -43.71 -5.18
C ASN A 126 -14.48 -44.31 -6.58
N PHE A 127 -13.40 -45.06 -6.84
CA PHE A 127 -12.27 -45.56 -6.01
C PHE A 127 -10.94 -45.25 -6.77
N TRP A 128 -9.70 -45.49 -6.32
CA TRP A 128 -9.05 -46.24 -5.22
C TRP A 128 -7.74 -45.46 -4.82
N LYS A 129 -6.89 -45.79 -3.81
CA LYS A 129 -6.81 -46.85 -2.78
C LYS A 129 -6.03 -46.32 -1.54
N ARG A 130 -5.88 -47.18 -0.53
CA ARG A 130 -4.97 -47.12 0.65
C ARG A 130 -4.57 -48.58 0.99
N PRO A 131 -3.87 -48.90 2.10
CA PRO A 131 -2.84 -48.17 2.88
C PRO A 131 -1.42 -48.67 2.44
N VAL A 132 -0.34 -48.96 3.20
CA VAL A 132 0.00 -49.09 4.66
C VAL A 132 1.51 -48.84 4.88
N ARG A 133 1.94 -48.66 6.14
CA ARG A 133 3.33 -48.89 6.62
C ARG A 133 3.59 -50.39 6.89
N THR A 134 4.85 -50.78 7.03
CA THR A 134 5.33 -52.06 7.59
C THR A 134 6.50 -51.81 8.56
N ALA A 135 6.73 -52.59 9.62
CA ALA A 135 5.96 -53.69 10.23
C ALA A 135 6.36 -53.97 11.70
N ARG A 136 5.46 -54.64 12.46
CA ARG A 136 5.66 -55.47 13.70
C ARG A 136 6.27 -54.77 14.94
N GLN A 137 5.77 -54.94 16.18
CA GLN A 137 5.44 -56.14 17.00
C GLN A 137 6.69 -56.98 17.36
N PHE A 138 6.90 -57.48 18.59
CA PHE A 138 5.98 -57.81 19.70
C PHE A 138 6.55 -57.49 21.09
N ALA A 139 5.67 -57.26 22.09
CA ALA A 139 5.78 -57.80 23.45
C ALA A 139 4.40 -57.70 24.16
N ASN A 140 4.07 -58.65 25.05
CA ASN A 140 2.89 -58.62 25.91
C ASN A 140 3.31 -58.45 27.38
N GLN A 141 2.54 -57.69 28.18
CA GLN A 141 1.81 -58.18 29.37
C GLN A 141 1.07 -57.03 30.10
N ARG A 142 0.14 -57.38 31.00
CA ARG A 142 -0.60 -56.49 31.93
C ARG A 142 -0.07 -56.74 33.37
N PRO A 143 -0.57 -56.11 34.47
CA PRO A 143 -1.57 -55.03 34.62
C PRO A 143 -1.19 -53.91 35.62
N ALA A 144 -2.18 -53.06 35.93
CA ALA A 144 -2.44 -52.39 37.22
C ALA A 144 -1.78 -51.03 37.59
N GLN A 145 -2.67 -50.11 38.00
CA GLN A 145 -2.49 -48.97 38.92
C GLN A 145 -2.59 -49.47 40.40
N PRO A 146 -2.34 -48.68 41.48
CA PRO A 146 -2.55 -47.22 41.60
C PRO A 146 -1.56 -46.41 42.50
N SER A 147 -1.96 -45.14 42.74
CA SER A 147 -1.76 -44.31 43.96
C SER A 147 -0.37 -43.81 44.39
N GLY A 148 -0.29 -42.47 44.56
CA GLY A 148 -0.07 -41.88 45.89
C GLY A 148 1.27 -41.16 46.17
N GLY A 149 1.21 -39.84 46.38
CA GLY A 149 2.29 -39.01 46.95
C GLY A 149 3.58 -38.91 46.12
N SER A 150 4.63 -38.22 46.58
CA SER A 150 4.71 -37.00 47.42
C SER A 150 6.20 -36.65 47.60
N GLU A 151 6.56 -35.40 47.35
CA GLU A 151 7.79 -34.71 47.81
C GLU A 151 9.19 -35.19 47.32
N ASP A 152 10.01 -34.18 47.02
CA ASP A 152 11.43 -34.00 47.33
C ASP A 152 12.62 -34.80 46.75
N GLN A 153 13.53 -33.97 46.20
CA GLN A 153 15.00 -33.94 46.41
C GLN A 153 15.97 -34.90 45.68
N PHE A 154 16.72 -34.26 44.77
CA PHE A 154 18.19 -34.20 44.69
C PHE A 154 19.07 -35.29 44.01
N LEU A 155 19.97 -34.74 43.16
CA LEU A 155 21.39 -35.08 42.92
C LEU A 155 21.83 -36.26 42.01
N ILE A 156 22.65 -35.87 41.02
CA ILE A 156 23.90 -36.50 40.51
C ILE A 156 23.78 -37.87 39.79
N GLY A 157 24.21 -37.92 38.52
CA GLY A 157 24.22 -39.15 37.71
C GLY A 157 24.88 -39.09 36.31
N GLN A 158 26.05 -38.47 36.18
CA GLN A 158 26.96 -38.65 35.02
C GLN A 158 27.65 -40.05 35.09
N PRO A 159 28.39 -40.59 34.08
CA PRO A 159 28.74 -40.06 32.73
C PRO A 159 28.75 -41.09 31.53
N ARG A 160 29.07 -40.61 30.30
CA ARG A 160 29.79 -41.33 29.18
C ARG A 160 29.12 -42.55 28.49
N ALA A 161 29.56 -43.06 27.31
CA ALA A 161 30.17 -42.47 26.09
C ALA A 161 30.33 -43.54 24.96
N GLY A 162 30.38 -43.12 23.67
CA GLY A 162 30.67 -43.94 22.46
C GLY A 162 29.57 -43.80 21.39
N ARG A 163 29.79 -43.50 20.09
CA ARG A 163 30.68 -44.04 19.02
C ARG A 163 30.33 -45.50 18.61
N ALA A 164 30.14 -45.87 17.33
CA ALA A 164 30.19 -45.13 16.05
C ALA A 164 29.55 -45.94 14.86
N LEU A 165 29.35 -45.29 13.69
CA LEU A 165 29.42 -45.76 12.25
C LEU A 165 28.83 -47.16 11.80
N VAL A 166 28.37 -47.44 10.56
CA VAL A 166 27.89 -46.69 9.36
C VAL A 166 27.29 -47.65 8.26
N ALA A 167 26.58 -47.12 7.23
CA ALA A 167 26.29 -47.69 5.87
C ALA A 167 25.19 -48.77 5.54
N GLN A 168 24.14 -48.29 4.82
CA GLN A 168 23.59 -48.70 3.48
C GLN A 168 23.10 -50.13 3.07
N SER A 169 21.92 -50.17 2.38
CA SER A 169 21.66 -50.70 0.98
C SER A 169 20.62 -51.84 0.71
N ARG A 170 19.55 -51.52 -0.08
CA ARG A 170 18.80 -52.31 -1.13
C ARG A 170 18.10 -53.67 -0.78
N SER A 171 17.12 -54.25 -1.53
CA SER A 171 16.00 -53.79 -2.41
C SER A 171 15.08 -54.95 -2.92
N ARG A 172 13.79 -54.69 -3.29
CA ARG A 172 12.79 -55.56 -4.03
C ARG A 172 12.18 -56.78 -3.26
N GLY A 173 10.96 -57.33 -3.52
CA GLY A 173 9.75 -56.86 -4.25
C GLY A 173 8.71 -57.97 -4.67
N ARG A 174 7.38 -57.65 -4.75
CA ARG A 174 6.22 -58.43 -5.34
C ARG A 174 5.73 -59.68 -4.53
N LEU A 175 4.53 -60.32 -4.68
CA LEU A 175 3.31 -60.20 -5.55
C LEU A 175 2.04 -60.91 -4.93
N PHE A 176 0.83 -60.74 -5.54
CA PHE A 176 -0.50 -61.42 -5.34
C PHE A 176 -1.25 -61.26 -3.98
N ARG A 177 -2.53 -61.67 -3.79
CA ARG A 177 -3.88 -61.47 -4.43
C ARG A 177 -4.89 -62.42 -3.72
N VAL A 178 -6.14 -61.97 -3.48
CA VAL A 178 -7.49 -62.65 -3.50
C VAL A 178 -8.47 -61.96 -2.48
N GLU A 179 -9.78 -62.29 -2.47
CA GLU A 179 -10.92 -61.37 -2.20
C GLU A 179 -11.98 -61.89 -1.13
N PRO A 180 -13.28 -61.47 -0.98
CA PRO A 180 -13.78 -60.92 0.32
C PRO A 180 -15.16 -61.42 0.92
N SER A 181 -15.56 -60.88 2.09
CA SER A 181 -16.92 -60.89 2.73
C SER A 181 -17.02 -59.88 3.94
N GLY A 182 -18.13 -59.54 4.63
CA GLY A 182 -19.59 -59.69 4.37
C GLY A 182 -20.56 -59.37 5.56
N LEU A 183 -21.54 -58.45 5.35
CA LEU A 183 -22.91 -58.29 5.98
C LEU A 183 -23.20 -57.90 7.49
N ARG A 184 -24.07 -56.86 7.67
CA ARG A 184 -25.26 -56.68 8.61
C ARG A 184 -25.04 -56.58 10.17
N VAL A 185 -25.91 -56.04 11.08
CA VAL A 185 -27.14 -55.15 11.12
C VAL A 185 -27.37 -54.54 12.56
N ARG A 186 -28.33 -53.59 12.79
CA ARG A 186 -28.73 -52.86 14.06
C ARG A 186 -29.92 -53.56 14.85
N PRO A 187 -30.75 -52.98 15.80
CA PRO A 187 -30.85 -51.65 16.52
C PRO A 187 -31.35 -51.59 18.02
N GLY A 188 -31.51 -50.37 18.61
CA GLY A 188 -32.30 -50.02 19.85
C GLY A 188 -31.76 -48.78 20.67
N GLY A 189 -32.46 -48.08 21.60
CA GLY A 189 -33.90 -47.82 21.82
C GLY A 189 -34.40 -47.29 23.22
N PHE A 190 -34.79 -45.99 23.38
CA PHE A 190 -35.71 -45.36 24.42
C PHE A 190 -35.31 -45.35 25.95
N ARG A 191 -35.89 -44.62 26.95
CA ARG A 191 -36.70 -43.35 27.25
C ARG A 191 -36.66 -43.10 28.82
N LEU A 192 -37.29 -42.22 29.65
CA LEU A 192 -38.27 -41.06 29.72
C LEU A 192 -38.17 -40.39 31.16
N TRP A 193 -38.94 -39.33 31.47
CA TRP A 193 -39.24 -38.63 32.78
C TRP A 193 -38.20 -37.64 33.38
N ASP A 194 -38.49 -36.57 34.15
CA ASP A 194 -39.54 -35.46 34.24
C ASP A 194 -39.31 -34.69 35.60
N ALA A 195 -39.86 -33.54 36.07
CA ALA A 195 -40.77 -32.42 35.67
C ALA A 195 -40.36 -31.14 36.54
N ALA A 196 -41.10 -30.10 37.01
CA ALA A 196 -42.50 -29.59 37.02
C ALA A 196 -42.57 -28.06 37.49
N ALA A 197 -43.77 -27.43 37.46
CA ALA A 197 -44.40 -26.33 38.31
C ALA A 197 -43.58 -25.29 39.15
N ALA A 198 -44.07 -24.11 39.64
CA ALA A 198 -45.18 -23.12 39.45
C ALA A 198 -44.96 -21.93 40.48
N GLY A 199 -45.69 -20.80 40.65
CA GLY A 199 -46.83 -20.10 40.00
C GLY A 199 -47.43 -18.96 40.90
N HIS A 200 -48.35 -18.10 40.39
CA HIS A 200 -49.23 -17.10 41.10
C HIS A 200 -48.57 -15.82 41.73
N GLU A 201 -49.21 -14.63 41.92
CA GLU A 201 -50.58 -14.11 41.61
C GLU A 201 -50.63 -12.55 41.38
N SER A 202 -51.82 -11.91 41.40
CA SER A 202 -52.14 -10.54 40.90
C SER A 202 -52.89 -9.62 41.89
N CYS A 203 -52.85 -8.28 41.71
CA CYS A 203 -53.90 -7.33 42.19
C CYS A 203 -53.86 -5.92 41.55
N GLU A 204 -54.93 -5.14 41.76
CA GLU A 204 -55.21 -3.78 41.23
C GLU A 204 -55.05 -2.66 42.31
N TRP A 205 -54.94 -1.38 41.94
CA TRP A 205 -55.92 -0.29 42.25
C TRP A 205 -55.47 1.15 41.83
N LEU A 206 -56.36 2.14 42.02
CA LEU A 206 -56.33 3.53 41.52
C LEU A 206 -56.01 4.60 42.60
N ASP A 207 -55.37 5.71 42.20
CA ASP A 207 -55.79 7.13 42.37
C ASP A 207 -54.68 8.07 41.82
N ARG A 208 -54.84 9.29 41.26
CA ARG A 208 -55.84 10.41 41.22
C ARG A 208 -55.51 11.64 42.10
N LEU A 209 -55.07 12.69 41.39
CA LEU A 209 -55.43 14.13 41.52
C LEU A 209 -54.88 15.04 42.66
N ALA A 210 -54.49 16.25 42.19
CA ALA A 210 -54.46 17.57 42.88
C ALA A 210 -53.41 17.78 44.01
N ASP A 211 -52.82 18.96 44.22
CA ASP A 211 -53.16 20.36 43.83
C ASP A 211 -52.01 21.06 43.03
N ARG A 212 -52.22 22.08 42.17
CA ARG A 212 -52.52 23.55 42.35
C ARG A 212 -51.45 24.34 43.15
N LYS A 213 -51.14 25.62 42.90
CA LYS A 213 -51.83 26.78 42.24
C LYS A 213 -50.85 27.61 41.34
N GLU A 214 -51.29 28.18 40.20
CA GLU A 214 -51.61 29.63 39.90
C GLU A 214 -50.40 30.61 40.06
N TYR A 215 -50.10 31.61 39.20
CA TYR A 215 -50.81 32.45 38.20
C TYR A 215 -50.05 32.44 36.82
N ALA A 216 -50.60 32.61 35.60
CA ALA A 216 -51.46 33.65 34.99
C ALA A 216 -50.76 35.03 34.76
N VAL A 217 -50.88 35.79 33.65
CA VAL A 217 -51.27 35.53 32.22
C VAL A 217 -50.92 36.78 31.35
N GLY A 218 -50.66 36.62 30.05
CA GLY A 218 -50.55 37.71 29.04
C GLY A 218 -49.13 38.28 28.78
N GLY A 219 -48.80 38.88 27.63
CA GLY A 219 -49.56 38.97 26.36
C GLY A 219 -49.16 40.18 25.48
N GLY A 220 -48.66 39.94 24.24
CA GLY A 220 -48.45 40.97 23.20
C GLY A 220 -47.12 40.89 22.43
N GLU A 221 -47.16 41.09 21.10
CA GLU A 221 -45.98 41.44 20.29
C GLU A 221 -45.62 42.94 20.47
N PRO A 222 -44.41 43.39 20.07
CA PRO A 222 -44.32 44.05 18.76
C PRO A 222 -43.02 43.78 17.96
N ARG A 223 -43.03 44.20 16.68
CA ARG A 223 -41.89 44.17 15.76
C ARG A 223 -41.04 45.45 15.87
N LEU A 224 -39.70 45.38 15.69
CA LEU A 224 -38.93 46.09 14.63
C LEU A 224 -37.39 46.11 14.82
N ALA A 225 -36.69 45.85 13.71
CA ALA A 225 -35.40 46.39 13.22
C ALA A 225 -34.09 46.42 14.09
N PRO A 226 -32.90 46.12 13.49
CA PRO A 226 -31.58 46.24 14.13
C PRO A 226 -30.75 47.46 13.65
N MET A 227 -29.67 47.81 14.36
CA MET A 227 -28.48 48.64 13.98
C MET A 227 -27.61 48.88 15.25
N PRO A 228 -26.38 49.46 15.22
CA PRO A 228 -25.50 49.81 14.08
C PRO A 228 -24.04 49.30 14.20
N ALA A 229 -23.22 49.58 13.17
CA ALA A 229 -21.76 49.61 13.23
C ALA A 229 -21.20 50.91 12.58
N PRO A 230 -20.09 51.50 13.06
CA PRO A 230 -19.47 52.72 12.50
C PRO A 230 -18.53 52.44 11.30
N ARG A 231 -18.09 53.51 10.60
CA ARG A 231 -17.53 53.47 9.22
C ARG A 231 -16.13 54.09 9.07
N GLY A 232 -15.44 53.75 7.98
CA GLY A 232 -14.34 54.52 7.37
C GLY A 232 -14.15 54.16 5.88
N ASN A 233 -14.00 55.15 4.99
CA ASN A 233 -13.80 55.09 3.52
C ASN A 233 -13.29 56.50 3.06
N PRO A 234 -12.82 56.84 1.81
CA PRO A 234 -13.32 56.36 0.50
C PRO A 234 -12.33 56.25 -0.71
N GLY A 235 -12.84 55.73 -1.85
CA GLY A 235 -12.39 56.04 -3.24
C GLY A 235 -11.35 55.08 -3.86
N ALA A 236 -11.29 54.88 -5.19
CA ALA A 236 -12.17 55.24 -6.32
C ALA A 236 -11.92 54.28 -7.52
N GLY A 237 -12.59 54.45 -8.67
CA GLY A 237 -12.47 53.55 -9.85
C GLY A 237 -12.39 54.27 -11.22
N PHE A 238 -12.57 53.51 -12.32
CA PHE A 238 -12.27 53.83 -13.74
C PHE A 238 -10.77 53.84 -14.09
N GLY A 239 -10.31 53.55 -15.32
CA GLY A 239 -11.02 53.19 -16.58
C GLY A 239 -10.04 52.67 -17.66
N ASP A 240 -10.54 52.44 -18.88
CA ASP A 240 -9.85 51.70 -19.98
C ASP A 240 -8.70 52.46 -20.69
N GLY A 241 -7.92 51.73 -21.51
CA GLY A 241 -6.90 52.30 -22.42
C GLY A 241 -6.22 51.26 -23.34
N ASP A 242 -6.47 51.37 -24.65
CA ASP A 242 -5.95 50.47 -25.70
C ASP A 242 -4.53 50.81 -26.21
N GLY A 243 -3.85 49.80 -26.76
CA GLY A 243 -3.32 49.92 -28.13
C GLY A 243 -1.80 49.89 -28.37
N LEU A 244 -1.42 49.13 -29.42
CA LEU A 244 -0.12 49.15 -30.15
C LEU A 244 1.08 48.62 -29.32
N GLY A 245 2.03 47.84 -29.84
CA GLY A 245 2.64 47.81 -31.18
C GLY A 245 4.00 48.51 -31.08
N LEU A 246 5.17 47.89 -31.29
CA LEU A 246 5.54 46.96 -32.37
C LEU A 246 6.72 46.01 -31.98
N THR A 247 7.19 45.25 -32.97
CA THR A 247 8.48 44.53 -33.07
C THR A 247 9.70 45.43 -32.73
N GLU A 248 10.90 44.95 -32.36
CA GLU A 248 11.74 43.94 -33.03
C GLU A 248 12.78 43.19 -32.13
N VAL A 249 13.06 41.92 -32.52
CA VAL A 249 14.37 41.28 -32.75
C VAL A 249 15.58 41.50 -31.77
N PHE A 250 15.98 40.40 -31.11
CA PHE A 250 17.34 39.77 -30.96
C PHE A 250 18.67 40.52 -31.30
N PRO A 251 19.88 40.02 -30.88
CA PRO A 251 20.22 38.88 -30.00
C PRO A 251 21.36 39.10 -28.95
N HIS A 252 21.58 38.07 -28.12
CA HIS A 252 22.86 37.57 -27.54
C HIS A 252 24.09 38.49 -27.33
N ARG A 253 24.67 38.40 -26.11
CA ARG A 253 25.85 37.51 -25.87
C ARG A 253 26.08 37.16 -24.39
N ARG A 254 26.80 36.06 -24.16
CA ARG A 254 27.36 35.62 -22.86
C ARG A 254 28.82 36.08 -22.73
N VAL A 255 29.32 36.15 -21.48
CA VAL A 255 30.71 35.92 -20.96
C VAL A 255 30.73 36.55 -19.55
N SER A 256 30.68 35.80 -18.43
CA SER A 256 31.77 35.10 -17.71
C SER A 256 32.98 36.01 -17.41
N LEU A 257 33.42 36.23 -16.16
CA LEU A 257 33.95 35.23 -15.22
C LEU A 257 34.00 35.77 -13.75
N ARG A 258 34.03 34.82 -12.80
CA ARG A 258 34.77 34.77 -11.49
C ARG A 258 35.01 36.01 -10.60
N GLU A 259 34.60 35.85 -9.33
CA GLU A 259 35.41 35.88 -8.08
C GLU A 259 36.51 36.97 -7.97
N HIS A 260 36.47 37.94 -7.04
CA HIS A 260 36.59 37.76 -5.58
C HIS A 260 36.18 39.03 -4.78
N ASP A 261 35.89 38.84 -3.48
CA ASP A 261 36.03 39.71 -2.27
C ASP A 261 35.64 41.22 -2.27
N GLY A 262 35.29 41.76 -1.09
CA GLY A 262 35.36 43.23 -0.86
C GLY A 262 34.29 43.96 -0.03
N GLU A 263 33.96 43.47 1.18
CA GLU A 263 33.38 44.27 2.29
C GLU A 263 32.05 45.06 2.08
N SER A 264 31.62 45.76 3.12
CA SER A 264 30.24 46.25 3.32
C SER A 264 30.11 47.77 3.37
N LYS A 265 28.92 48.29 3.03
CA LYS A 265 28.49 49.66 3.31
C LYS A 265 27.06 49.68 3.85
N GLU A 266 26.92 49.92 5.15
CA GLU A 266 25.62 50.17 5.77
C GLU A 266 24.97 51.47 5.27
N ARG A 267 23.64 51.56 5.37
CA ARG A 267 22.85 52.72 4.91
C ARG A 267 22.59 53.72 6.06
N PRO A 268 22.44 55.02 5.77
CA PRO A 268 22.41 56.09 6.78
C PRO A 268 21.07 56.22 7.53
N MET A 269 20.67 55.17 8.26
CA MET A 269 19.52 55.22 9.20
C MET A 269 19.94 54.99 10.66
N MET A 270 21.12 54.39 10.89
CA MET A 270 21.69 54.12 12.22
C MET A 270 22.10 55.38 13.02
N GLN A 271 22.41 56.50 12.37
CA GLN A 271 22.97 57.69 13.06
C GLN A 271 21.93 58.44 13.91
N ILE A 272 20.66 58.49 13.48
CA ILE A 272 19.59 59.22 14.18
C ILE A 272 19.25 58.52 15.52
N LEU A 273 19.36 57.19 15.59
CA LEU A 273 19.07 56.39 16.78
C LEU A 273 20.17 56.41 17.87
N ARG A 274 21.14 57.33 17.79
CA ARG A 274 22.25 57.46 18.77
C ARG A 274 22.07 58.51 19.86
N GLN A 275 21.10 59.44 19.76
CA GLN A 275 21.03 60.61 20.67
C GLN A 275 19.90 60.61 21.72
N MET A 276 19.05 59.57 21.82
CA MET A 276 17.95 59.53 22.79
C MET A 276 17.98 58.28 23.70
N PRO A 277 18.54 58.36 24.92
CA PRO A 277 18.64 57.21 25.82
C PRO A 277 17.28 56.76 26.39
N VAL A 278 16.37 57.70 26.69
CA VAL A 278 15.02 57.38 27.20
C VAL A 278 14.20 56.60 26.16
N LEU A 279 14.28 57.01 24.90
CA LEU A 279 13.57 56.32 23.80
C LEU A 279 14.13 54.91 23.60
N ARG A 280 15.46 54.70 23.74
CA ARG A 280 16.07 53.36 23.71
C ARG A 280 15.55 52.46 24.83
N TYR A 281 15.37 52.98 26.05
CA TYR A 281 14.86 52.18 27.17
C TYR A 281 13.40 51.75 26.94
N LEU A 282 12.55 52.67 26.48
CA LEU A 282 11.16 52.35 26.11
C LEU A 282 11.11 51.35 24.93
N PHE A 283 11.89 51.54 23.88
CA PHE A 283 11.94 50.60 22.75
C PHE A 283 12.49 49.23 23.16
N ALA A 284 13.47 49.17 24.07
CA ALA A 284 14.00 47.92 24.60
C ALA A 284 12.96 47.19 25.46
N CYS A 285 12.25 47.89 26.35
CA CYS A 285 11.16 47.29 27.13
C CYS A 285 10.01 46.83 26.24
N SER A 286 9.55 47.65 25.29
CA SER A 286 8.49 47.26 24.35
C SER A 286 8.92 46.11 23.45
N LEU A 287 10.17 46.08 22.96
CA LEU A 287 10.68 44.97 22.15
C LEU A 287 10.84 43.70 22.99
N LEU A 288 11.29 43.79 24.25
CA LEU A 288 11.38 42.64 25.15
C LEU A 288 9.99 42.09 25.52
N SER A 289 9.01 42.97 25.78
CA SER A 289 7.61 42.58 25.99
C SER A 289 6.99 41.99 24.71
N PHE A 290 7.30 42.52 23.53
CA PHE A 290 6.81 41.98 22.26
C PHE A 290 7.51 40.66 21.89
N LEU A 291 8.78 40.48 22.27
CA LEU A 291 9.51 39.20 22.14
C LEU A 291 9.06 38.16 23.17
N LEU A 292 8.65 38.57 24.38
CA LEU A 292 8.04 37.67 25.37
C LEU A 292 6.61 37.29 24.96
N LEU A 293 5.80 38.23 24.49
CA LEU A 293 4.49 37.95 23.91
C LEU A 293 4.62 37.10 22.65
N ALA A 294 5.59 37.36 21.78
CA ALA A 294 5.89 36.49 20.64
C ALA A 294 6.49 35.13 21.07
N ALA A 295 7.20 35.02 22.18
CA ALA A 295 7.63 33.72 22.71
C ALA A 295 6.44 32.90 23.26
N THR A 296 5.41 33.56 23.79
CA THR A 296 4.15 32.89 24.20
C THR A 296 3.16 32.67 23.06
N SER A 297 3.16 33.51 22.02
CA SER A 297 2.28 33.42 20.85
C SER A 297 2.92 32.70 19.65
N ILE A 298 4.22 32.45 19.70
CA ILE A 298 5.00 31.61 18.77
C ILE A 298 5.67 30.48 19.58
N TRP A 299 4.90 29.87 20.50
CA TRP A 299 4.73 28.43 20.38
C TRP A 299 4.02 28.16 19.06
N ALA A 300 4.81 28.13 17.97
CA ALA A 300 4.34 27.56 16.73
C ALA A 300 3.92 26.12 17.05
N ALA A 301 2.73 25.71 16.63
CA ALA A 301 2.24 24.36 16.88
C ALA A 301 3.22 23.36 16.25
N GLY A 302 4.04 22.74 17.10
CA GLY A 302 4.77 21.54 16.71
C GLY A 302 3.78 20.41 16.40
N PRO A 303 4.28 19.25 15.94
CA PRO A 303 3.54 18.02 16.12
C PRO A 303 3.17 17.84 17.60
N ARG A 304 2.29 16.88 17.91
CA ARG A 304 2.15 16.33 19.26
C ARG A 304 3.42 15.55 19.65
N SER A 305 4.53 16.27 19.79
CA SER A 305 5.87 15.70 19.57
C SER A 305 6.38 14.96 20.78
N GLN A 306 6.20 13.64 20.73
CA GLN A 306 6.70 12.64 21.69
C GLN A 306 6.05 12.73 23.08
N ASN A 307 5.51 11.61 23.57
CA ASN A 307 5.47 11.44 25.03
C ASN A 307 6.94 11.40 25.48
N PRO A 308 7.38 12.17 26.51
CA PRO A 308 8.78 12.10 26.96
C PRO A 308 9.25 10.68 27.31
N ALA A 309 8.34 9.78 27.68
CA ALA A 309 8.61 8.36 27.86
C ALA A 309 9.02 7.62 26.56
N ASP A 310 8.48 8.00 25.39
CA ASP A 310 8.84 7.38 24.10
C ASP A 310 10.34 7.54 23.79
N LEU A 311 10.97 8.63 24.23
CA LEU A 311 12.34 8.98 23.84
C LEU A 311 13.44 8.27 24.65
N VAL A 312 13.10 7.75 25.82
CA VAL A 312 14.04 7.14 26.78
C VAL A 312 13.94 5.61 26.78
N VAL A 313 14.97 4.93 27.29
CA VAL A 313 15.00 3.47 27.47
C VAL A 313 15.03 3.14 28.96
N ASP A 314 13.87 3.23 29.61
CA ASP A 314 13.67 2.91 31.02
C ASP A 314 13.13 1.49 31.21
N TYR A 315 13.77 0.72 32.09
CA TYR A 315 13.42 -0.68 32.33
C TYR A 315 12.11 -0.85 33.13
N LYS A 316 11.72 0.10 33.99
CA LYS A 316 10.46 0.02 34.74
C LYS A 316 9.26 0.23 33.81
N LEU A 317 9.37 1.18 32.88
CA LEU A 317 8.38 1.40 31.82
C LEU A 317 8.28 0.18 30.88
N PHE A 318 9.39 -0.45 30.53
CA PHE A 318 9.35 -1.74 29.82
C PHE A 318 8.68 -2.84 30.65
N GLN A 319 9.02 -2.99 31.92
CA GLN A 319 8.46 -4.04 32.78
C GLN A 319 6.94 -3.89 32.92
N ASN A 320 6.45 -2.66 33.12
CA ASN A 320 5.05 -2.30 33.34
C ASN A 320 4.60 -1.16 32.39
N PRO A 321 4.32 -1.45 31.11
CA PRO A 321 3.99 -0.42 30.12
C PRO A 321 2.64 0.27 30.39
N PRO A 322 2.58 1.62 30.33
CA PRO A 322 1.33 2.38 30.41
C PRO A 322 0.29 2.04 29.34
N GLY A 323 -0.96 2.42 29.58
CA GLY A 323 -2.11 2.10 28.72
C GLY A 323 -2.00 2.55 27.25
N GLU A 324 -1.25 3.62 26.97
CA GLU A 324 -1.04 4.15 25.61
C GLU A 324 -0.13 3.28 24.71
N TYR A 325 0.64 2.37 25.30
CA TYR A 325 1.49 1.40 24.60
C TYR A 325 0.76 0.06 24.38
N ARG A 326 -0.23 -0.20 25.22
CA ARG A 326 -1.05 -1.41 25.23
C ARG A 326 -2.08 -1.40 24.10
N GLY A 327 -2.73 -2.54 23.88
CA GLY A 327 -3.68 -2.73 22.77
C GLY A 327 -5.03 -2.05 23.02
N HIS A 328 -5.79 -1.88 21.92
CA HIS A 328 -7.04 -1.14 21.89
C HIS A 328 -8.26 -2.08 21.88
N TRP A 329 -9.24 -1.84 22.75
CA TRP A 329 -10.54 -2.51 22.63
C TRP A 329 -11.40 -1.86 21.55
N TRP A 330 -11.84 -2.66 20.58
CA TRP A 330 -12.68 -2.20 19.49
C TRP A 330 -14.15 -2.46 19.82
N PHE A 331 -14.97 -1.42 19.96
CA PHE A 331 -16.43 -1.55 20.17
C PHE A 331 -17.21 -1.23 18.90
N THR A 332 -18.02 -2.16 18.42
CA THR A 332 -19.00 -1.89 17.36
C THR A 332 -20.36 -1.54 17.94
N TRP A 333 -20.83 -0.32 17.71
CA TRP A 333 -22.15 0.15 18.12
C TRP A 333 -23.18 -0.13 17.03
N ASN A 334 -24.22 -0.90 17.36
CA ASN A 334 -25.43 -0.98 16.52
C ASN A 334 -26.39 0.15 16.90
N LEU A 335 -26.31 1.27 16.20
CA LEU A 335 -27.11 2.48 16.48
C LEU A 335 -28.62 2.23 16.37
N SER A 336 -29.07 1.20 15.64
CA SER A 336 -30.49 0.83 15.58
C SER A 336 -31.04 0.26 16.90
N THR A 337 -30.20 -0.18 17.82
CA THR A 337 -30.59 -0.83 19.10
C THR A 337 -29.70 -0.45 20.29
N LEU A 338 -28.93 0.63 20.21
CA LEU A 338 -27.99 1.04 21.26
C LEU A 338 -28.74 1.68 22.44
N THR A 339 -28.35 1.34 23.67
CA THR A 339 -28.85 1.97 24.90
C THR A 339 -27.70 2.43 25.80
N GLU A 340 -28.02 3.31 26.74
CA GLU A 340 -27.09 3.85 27.74
C GLU A 340 -26.50 2.74 28.65
N GLU A 341 -27.34 1.81 29.10
CA GLU A 341 -26.92 0.68 29.94
C GLU A 341 -25.98 -0.25 29.17
N ALA A 342 -26.21 -0.43 27.86
CA ALA A 342 -25.34 -1.19 26.99
C ALA A 342 -23.97 -0.53 26.84
N VAL A 343 -23.91 0.80 26.66
CA VAL A 343 -22.65 1.56 26.62
C VAL A 343 -21.88 1.40 27.93
N ILE A 344 -22.52 1.70 29.07
CA ILE A 344 -21.89 1.63 30.40
C ILE A 344 -21.36 0.20 30.68
N LYS A 345 -22.16 -0.83 30.37
CA LYS A 345 -21.79 -2.23 30.57
C LYS A 345 -20.60 -2.63 29.70
N MET A 346 -20.57 -2.22 28.43
CA MET A 346 -19.45 -2.52 27.53
C MET A 346 -18.13 -1.92 28.02
N ILE A 347 -18.12 -0.64 28.41
CA ILE A 347 -16.91 0.02 28.91
C ILE A 347 -16.42 -0.62 30.22
N ARG A 348 -17.31 -0.84 31.19
CA ARG A 348 -16.96 -1.51 32.46
C ARG A 348 -16.36 -2.89 32.25
N GLN A 349 -16.95 -3.70 31.36
CA GLN A 349 -16.46 -5.05 31.09
C GLN A 349 -15.08 -5.08 30.40
N ALA A 350 -14.76 -4.09 29.55
CA ALA A 350 -13.42 -3.97 28.98
C ALA A 350 -12.39 -3.52 30.03
N ALA A 351 -12.70 -2.49 30.83
CA ALA A 351 -11.81 -2.01 31.88
C ALA A 351 -11.51 -3.08 32.94
N GLN A 352 -12.53 -3.82 33.39
CA GLN A 352 -12.40 -4.93 34.33
C GLN A 352 -11.57 -6.13 33.80
N SER A 353 -11.30 -6.19 32.49
CA SER A 353 -10.53 -7.29 31.89
C SER A 353 -9.01 -7.14 31.99
N ASP A 354 -8.51 -5.91 32.20
CA ASP A 354 -7.09 -5.51 32.03
C ASP A 354 -6.42 -6.06 30.75
N ALA A 355 -7.20 -6.33 29.69
CA ALA A 355 -6.73 -6.88 28.42
C ALA A 355 -6.58 -5.82 27.31
N CYS A 356 -6.67 -4.55 27.66
CA CYS A 356 -6.47 -3.38 26.79
C CYS A 356 -6.04 -2.15 27.65
N GLY A 357 -5.43 -1.14 27.02
CA GLY A 357 -5.05 0.12 27.68
C GLY A 357 -5.76 1.37 27.13
N SER A 358 -6.60 1.18 26.12
CA SER A 358 -7.47 2.18 25.50
C SER A 358 -8.64 1.49 24.79
N PHE A 359 -9.65 2.23 24.37
CA PHE A 359 -10.68 1.76 23.43
C PHE A 359 -10.95 2.73 22.28
N MET A 360 -11.76 2.27 21.32
CA MET A 360 -12.33 3.01 20.19
C MET A 360 -13.77 2.55 19.90
N ILE A 361 -14.54 3.37 19.18
CA ILE A 361 -15.96 3.11 18.87
C ILE A 361 -16.20 3.21 17.36
N THR A 362 -16.62 2.11 16.72
CA THR A 362 -17.17 2.12 15.35
C THR A 362 -18.69 2.08 15.37
N PRO A 363 -19.39 3.09 14.81
CA PRO A 363 -20.83 3.04 14.66
C PRO A 363 -21.26 2.22 13.43
N SER A 364 -22.46 1.66 13.51
CA SER A 364 -23.09 0.85 12.45
C SER A 364 -24.61 0.92 12.53
N GLY A 365 -25.31 0.67 11.42
CA GLY A 365 -26.77 0.74 11.37
C GLY A 365 -27.31 2.16 11.59
N GLY A 366 -28.33 2.28 12.43
CA GLY A 366 -28.90 3.57 12.85
C GLY A 366 -29.94 4.15 11.90
N SER A 367 -30.62 5.18 12.41
CA SER A 367 -31.71 5.89 11.72
C SER A 367 -31.21 6.65 10.50
N THR A 368 -31.92 6.56 9.38
CA THR A 368 -31.58 7.15 8.09
C THR A 368 -32.31 8.47 7.80
N ILE A 369 -32.97 9.07 8.79
CA ILE A 369 -33.80 10.29 8.63
C ILE A 369 -33.05 11.48 8.02
N ASN A 370 -31.73 11.52 8.13
CA ASN A 370 -30.86 12.59 7.60
C ASN A 370 -30.27 12.27 6.21
N LEU A 371 -30.65 11.15 5.58
CA LEU A 371 -30.14 10.72 4.27
C LEU A 371 -31.12 11.06 3.14
N SER A 372 -30.60 11.52 2.01
CA SER A 372 -31.44 11.94 0.89
C SER A 372 -32.06 10.74 0.16
N GLU A 373 -33.26 10.92 -0.39
CA GLU A 373 -33.95 9.90 -1.18
C GLU A 373 -33.13 9.48 -2.43
N ALA A 374 -32.31 10.40 -2.97
CA ALA A 374 -31.36 10.10 -4.04
C ALA A 374 -30.22 9.18 -3.57
N PHE A 375 -29.64 9.42 -2.39
CA PHE A 375 -28.64 8.54 -1.78
C PHE A 375 -29.21 7.15 -1.51
N LEU A 376 -30.37 7.07 -0.85
CA LEU A 376 -31.03 5.81 -0.48
C LEU A 376 -31.34 4.96 -1.72
N ARG A 377 -31.86 5.56 -2.81
CA ARG A 377 -32.09 4.87 -4.09
C ARG A 377 -30.79 4.37 -4.72
N GLY A 378 -29.77 5.24 -4.86
CA GLY A 378 -28.53 4.88 -5.54
C GLY A 378 -27.68 3.83 -4.80
N THR A 379 -27.72 3.85 -3.47
CA THR A 379 -27.06 2.85 -2.60
C THR A 379 -27.92 1.62 -2.30
N ARG A 380 -29.20 1.63 -2.68
CA ARG A 380 -30.22 0.62 -2.36
C ARG A 380 -30.48 0.44 -0.85
N ARG A 381 -30.04 1.41 -0.02
CA ARG A 381 -30.28 1.43 1.44
C ARG A 381 -31.76 1.75 1.69
N GLN A 382 -32.42 0.91 2.51
CA GLN A 382 -33.81 1.15 2.88
C GLN A 382 -33.93 2.31 3.88
N PRO A 383 -35.03 3.09 3.86
CA PRO A 383 -35.35 4.01 4.93
C PRO A 383 -35.61 3.26 6.24
N ASP A 384 -35.01 3.72 7.33
CA ASP A 384 -35.33 3.29 8.70
C ASP A 384 -35.34 4.52 9.61
N THR A 385 -36.39 4.68 10.42
CA THR A 385 -36.51 5.80 11.36
C THR A 385 -36.03 5.46 12.76
N ARG A 386 -35.74 4.19 13.05
CA ARG A 386 -35.52 3.66 14.41
C ARG A 386 -34.08 3.81 14.89
N GLY A 387 -33.94 3.94 16.20
CA GLY A 387 -32.65 4.07 16.88
C GLY A 387 -31.99 5.42 16.65
N VAL A 388 -30.70 5.49 16.96
CA VAL A 388 -29.91 6.73 16.93
C VAL A 388 -29.49 7.05 15.49
N ALA A 389 -29.60 8.31 15.08
CA ALA A 389 -29.02 8.78 13.81
C ALA A 389 -27.53 9.11 14.00
N TYR A 390 -26.70 8.72 13.03
CA TYR A 390 -25.26 9.03 13.05
C TYR A 390 -25.01 10.55 13.10
N LEU A 391 -24.05 10.98 13.94
CA LEU A 391 -23.71 12.38 14.23
C LEU A 391 -24.88 13.27 14.72
N SER A 392 -25.92 12.67 15.30
CA SER A 392 -26.98 13.40 16.03
C SER A 392 -26.57 13.76 17.48
N GLU A 393 -27.28 14.66 18.13
CA GLU A 393 -26.99 15.02 19.53
C GLU A 393 -27.07 13.81 20.48
N GLU A 394 -27.99 12.85 20.24
CA GLU A 394 -28.05 11.61 21.04
C GLU A 394 -26.83 10.70 20.80
N TYR A 395 -26.33 10.64 19.55
CA TYR A 395 -25.08 9.94 19.26
C TYR A 395 -23.92 10.54 20.07
N PHE A 396 -23.81 11.87 20.11
CA PHE A 396 -22.77 12.56 20.87
C PHE A 396 -22.96 12.48 22.39
N ARG A 397 -24.20 12.45 22.89
CA ARG A 397 -24.51 12.21 24.30
C ARG A 397 -24.00 10.83 24.75
N LEU A 398 -24.26 9.79 23.96
CA LEU A 398 -23.75 8.43 24.22
C LEU A 398 -22.22 8.35 24.06
N TYR A 399 -21.64 9.08 23.10
CA TYR A 399 -20.18 9.14 22.89
C TYR A 399 -19.45 9.77 24.09
N ARG A 400 -20.00 10.88 24.62
CA ARG A 400 -19.54 11.51 25.86
C ARG A 400 -19.63 10.56 27.06
N LEU A 401 -20.78 9.92 27.24
CA LEU A 401 -20.99 8.90 28.29
C LEU A 401 -19.93 7.79 28.23
N ALA A 402 -19.58 7.31 27.04
CA ALA A 402 -18.56 6.28 26.87
C ALA A 402 -17.17 6.77 27.30
N ILE A 403 -16.77 7.99 26.91
CA ILE A 403 -15.50 8.61 27.32
C ILE A 403 -15.46 8.79 28.85
N GLU A 404 -16.52 9.33 29.44
CA GLU A 404 -16.62 9.58 30.89
C GLU A 404 -16.61 8.28 31.70
N GLU A 405 -17.32 7.23 31.25
CA GLU A 405 -17.24 5.91 31.88
C GLU A 405 -15.83 5.29 31.72
N GLY A 406 -15.17 5.50 30.59
CA GLY A 406 -13.79 5.06 30.36
C GLY A 406 -12.82 5.68 31.35
N LEU A 407 -12.86 7.01 31.46
CA LEU A 407 -12.08 7.78 32.43
C LEU A 407 -12.37 7.34 33.88
N ARG A 408 -13.64 7.14 34.25
CA ARG A 408 -14.03 6.63 35.60
C ARG A 408 -13.46 5.25 35.94
N ASN A 409 -13.16 4.41 34.95
CA ASN A 409 -12.62 3.06 35.15
C ASN A 409 -11.14 2.93 34.72
N GLY A 410 -10.43 4.04 34.48
CA GLY A 410 -9.01 4.03 34.10
C GLY A 410 -8.70 3.55 32.67
N LEU A 411 -9.72 3.43 31.81
CA LEU A 411 -9.59 3.02 30.41
C LEU A 411 -9.96 4.20 29.48
N PRO A 412 -9.02 5.12 29.18
CA PRO A 412 -9.29 6.29 28.33
C PRO A 412 -9.58 5.90 26.87
N MET A 413 -10.36 6.73 26.17
CA MET A 413 -10.60 6.59 24.74
C MET A 413 -9.58 7.42 23.94
N ARG A 414 -8.50 6.80 23.47
CA ARG A 414 -7.40 7.50 22.76
C ARG A 414 -7.62 7.67 21.26
N VAL A 415 -8.55 6.91 20.68
CA VAL A 415 -8.73 6.79 19.23
C VAL A 415 -10.17 7.09 18.83
N LEU A 416 -10.35 8.10 17.98
CA LEU A 416 -11.64 8.49 17.39
C LEU A 416 -11.74 7.92 15.98
N TYR A 417 -12.78 7.13 15.68
CA TYR A 417 -13.04 6.59 14.36
C TYR A 417 -13.94 7.54 13.55
N ASP A 418 -13.56 7.88 12.31
CA ASP A 418 -14.12 9.05 11.62
C ASP A 418 -15.43 8.80 10.84
N GLU A 419 -15.85 7.55 10.66
CA GLU A 419 -16.90 7.14 9.71
C GLU A 419 -18.04 6.28 10.33
N LEU A 420 -19.16 6.12 9.62
CA LEU A 420 -20.20 5.12 9.89
C LEU A 420 -19.94 3.84 9.09
N GLN A 421 -19.36 2.84 9.75
CA GLN A 421 -18.70 1.70 9.10
C GLN A 421 -17.57 2.21 8.18
N TYR A 422 -17.33 1.53 7.06
CA TYR A 422 -16.14 1.69 6.23
C TYR A 422 -16.47 1.48 4.74
N PRO A 423 -15.75 2.11 3.80
CA PRO A 423 -14.59 2.96 4.04
C PRO A 423 -14.91 4.45 4.28
N SER A 424 -13.95 5.14 4.91
CA SER A 424 -13.99 6.57 5.23
C SER A 424 -14.15 7.46 4.00
N GLY A 425 -15.00 8.48 4.11
CA GLY A 425 -15.29 9.43 3.04
C GLY A 425 -16.77 9.52 2.63
N MET A 426 -17.66 8.76 3.27
CA MET A 426 -19.12 8.81 3.05
C MET A 426 -19.85 9.69 4.06
N ALA A 427 -19.32 9.82 5.28
CA ALA A 427 -20.04 10.31 6.46
C ALA A 427 -21.40 9.59 6.66
N GLY A 428 -21.43 8.27 6.52
CA GLY A 428 -22.63 7.43 6.56
C GLY A 428 -23.65 7.67 5.44
N GLY A 429 -23.27 8.46 4.43
CA GLY A 429 -24.13 8.99 3.37
C GLY A 429 -24.52 10.46 3.53
N LEU A 430 -24.17 11.10 4.66
CA LEU A 430 -24.47 12.51 4.91
C LEU A 430 -23.78 13.44 3.91
N LEU A 431 -22.57 13.09 3.44
CA LEU A 431 -21.83 13.87 2.44
C LEU A 431 -22.63 14.01 1.16
N TYR A 432 -22.95 12.90 0.49
CA TYR A 432 -23.73 12.91 -0.75
C TYR A 432 -25.15 13.46 -0.53
N SER A 433 -25.72 13.27 0.66
CA SER A 433 -27.06 13.78 0.98
C SER A 433 -27.11 15.31 1.09
N LYS A 434 -26.00 15.97 1.45
CA LYS A 434 -25.87 17.43 1.60
C LYS A 434 -25.16 18.10 0.40
N TYR A 435 -24.23 17.40 -0.23
CA TYR A 435 -23.31 17.88 -1.27
C TYR A 435 -23.06 16.80 -2.34
N PRO A 436 -24.06 16.43 -3.17
CA PRO A 436 -23.91 15.37 -4.17
C PRO A 436 -22.80 15.66 -5.20
N GLU A 437 -22.49 16.94 -5.46
CA GLU A 437 -21.40 17.37 -6.35
C GLU A 437 -19.99 17.13 -5.77
N ALA A 438 -19.89 16.99 -4.45
CA ALA A 438 -18.66 16.59 -3.76
C ALA A 438 -18.40 15.07 -3.84
N GLY A 439 -19.34 14.29 -4.38
CA GLY A 439 -19.19 12.85 -4.59
C GLY A 439 -18.09 12.49 -5.59
N ALA A 440 -17.46 11.33 -5.42
CA ALA A 440 -16.45 10.77 -6.32
C ALA A 440 -16.98 10.54 -7.74
N LYS A 441 -16.09 10.70 -8.73
CA LYS A 441 -16.42 10.66 -10.16
C LYS A 441 -15.38 9.81 -10.90
N SER A 442 -15.78 9.00 -11.86
CA SER A 442 -14.84 8.23 -12.69
C SER A 442 -14.56 8.91 -14.02
N LEU A 443 -13.29 8.98 -14.44
CA LEU A 443 -12.91 9.37 -15.79
C LEU A 443 -13.20 8.21 -16.76
N GLU A 444 -14.07 8.47 -17.73
CA GLU A 444 -14.51 7.51 -18.72
C GLU A 444 -14.25 8.04 -20.15
N LEU A 445 -14.34 7.15 -21.13
CA LEU A 445 -13.93 7.38 -22.53
C LEU A 445 -15.03 6.95 -23.50
N ALA A 446 -15.46 7.87 -24.36
CA ALA A 446 -16.23 7.59 -25.56
C ALA A 446 -15.33 7.76 -26.79
N GLU A 447 -15.25 6.78 -27.69
CA GLU A 447 -14.30 6.82 -28.80
C GLU A 447 -14.80 6.18 -30.11
N ARG A 448 -14.13 6.51 -31.21
CA ARG A 448 -14.35 5.89 -32.53
C ARG A 448 -13.09 5.95 -33.39
N ASN A 449 -12.79 4.86 -34.10
CA ASN A 449 -11.81 4.90 -35.19
C ASN A 449 -12.41 5.61 -36.41
N VAL A 450 -11.63 6.45 -37.09
CA VAL A 450 -12.08 7.26 -38.22
C VAL A 450 -10.91 7.57 -39.17
N THR A 451 -11.10 7.33 -40.46
CA THR A 451 -10.16 7.76 -41.51
C THR A 451 -10.58 9.15 -41.99
N GLY A 452 -9.65 10.10 -42.02
CA GLY A 452 -9.88 11.44 -42.55
C GLY A 452 -9.29 11.66 -43.96
N PRO A 453 -9.62 12.77 -44.65
CA PRO A 453 -10.35 13.93 -44.12
C PRO A 453 -11.84 13.64 -43.88
N ALA A 454 -12.33 13.98 -42.69
CA ALA A 454 -13.71 13.74 -42.27
C ALA A 454 -14.19 14.77 -41.24
N LYS A 455 -15.46 14.69 -40.84
CA LYS A 455 -16.01 15.37 -39.66
C LYS A 455 -16.58 14.29 -38.73
N ILE A 456 -16.34 14.40 -37.42
CA ILE A 456 -16.83 13.47 -36.43
C ILE A 456 -17.57 14.19 -35.31
N GLU A 457 -18.62 13.55 -34.82
CA GLU A 457 -19.31 13.84 -33.58
C GLU A 457 -19.08 12.65 -32.62
N LEU A 458 -18.76 12.96 -31.37
CA LEU A 458 -18.74 12.03 -30.25
C LEU A 458 -19.62 12.59 -29.15
N SER A 459 -20.55 11.78 -28.65
CA SER A 459 -21.48 12.14 -27.58
C SER A 459 -21.04 11.54 -26.24
N ILE A 460 -21.35 12.25 -25.15
CA ILE A 460 -21.29 11.68 -23.81
C ILE A 460 -22.48 10.73 -23.64
N PRO A 461 -22.28 9.45 -23.26
CA PRO A 461 -23.34 8.43 -23.24
C PRO A 461 -24.22 8.46 -21.97
N ILE A 462 -24.11 9.52 -21.15
CA ILE A 462 -24.85 9.72 -19.90
C ILE A 462 -25.31 11.18 -19.79
N GLU A 463 -26.46 11.41 -19.14
CA GLU A 463 -27.09 12.74 -19.09
C GLU A 463 -26.27 13.76 -18.28
N ASN A 464 -25.78 13.37 -17.10
CA ASN A 464 -25.05 14.25 -16.17
C ASN A 464 -23.52 14.18 -16.34
N GLY A 465 -23.02 13.70 -17.47
CA GLY A 465 -21.57 13.50 -17.67
C GLY A 465 -20.81 14.80 -17.93
N ILE A 466 -19.72 15.01 -17.19
CA ILE A 466 -18.94 16.26 -17.22
C ILE A 466 -17.87 16.18 -18.30
N TYR A 467 -17.99 16.96 -19.38
CA TYR A 467 -16.97 17.02 -20.44
C TYR A 467 -15.61 17.48 -19.92
N VAL A 468 -14.55 16.69 -20.13
CA VAL A 468 -13.17 17.02 -19.75
C VAL A 468 -12.35 17.49 -20.96
N GLY A 469 -12.51 16.83 -22.11
CA GLY A 469 -11.81 17.21 -23.34
C GLY A 469 -11.94 16.17 -24.46
N ALA A 470 -11.30 16.43 -25.61
CA ALA A 470 -11.28 15.52 -26.75
C ALA A 470 -9.95 15.54 -27.49
N VAL A 471 -9.53 14.39 -28.00
CA VAL A 471 -8.22 14.16 -28.62
C VAL A 471 -8.37 13.31 -29.88
N LEU A 472 -7.63 13.69 -30.93
CA LEU A 472 -7.35 12.82 -32.07
C LEU A 472 -5.96 12.21 -31.89
N MET A 473 -5.84 10.88 -31.97
CA MET A 473 -4.56 10.18 -32.03
C MET A 473 -4.42 9.41 -33.34
N ASN A 474 -3.34 9.63 -34.07
CA ASN A 474 -3.03 8.89 -35.29
C ASN A 474 -2.61 7.46 -34.90
N ARG A 475 -3.21 6.46 -35.57
CA ARG A 475 -3.05 5.04 -35.25
C ARG A 475 -1.77 4.41 -35.80
N GLU A 476 -1.03 5.16 -36.62
CA GLU A 476 0.22 4.73 -37.26
C GLU A 476 1.42 5.55 -36.77
N THR A 477 1.25 6.86 -36.57
CA THR A 477 2.34 7.78 -36.18
C THR A 477 2.33 8.16 -34.69
N PHE A 478 1.28 7.81 -33.94
CA PHE A 478 1.00 8.30 -32.58
C PHE A 478 0.96 9.83 -32.43
N GLU A 479 0.81 10.59 -33.52
CA GLU A 479 0.56 12.03 -33.49
C GLU A 479 -0.72 12.35 -32.71
N ARG A 480 -0.68 13.34 -31.81
CA ARG A 480 -1.81 13.68 -30.92
C ARG A 480 -2.20 15.16 -31.03
N ILE A 481 -3.45 15.40 -31.42
CA ILE A 481 -4.06 16.72 -31.59
C ILE A 481 -5.11 16.90 -30.49
N ASP A 482 -4.95 17.95 -29.69
CA ASP A 482 -5.97 18.39 -28.72
C ASP A 482 -7.06 19.14 -29.49
N VAL A 483 -8.29 18.62 -29.43
CA VAL A 483 -9.48 19.18 -30.08
C VAL A 483 -10.54 19.59 -29.06
N SER A 484 -10.18 19.74 -27.78
CA SER A 484 -11.09 19.98 -26.65
C SER A 484 -11.88 21.29 -26.73
N ARG A 485 -11.45 22.24 -27.57
CA ARG A 485 -12.20 23.49 -27.84
C ARG A 485 -13.50 23.26 -28.63
N ASN A 486 -13.68 22.11 -29.26
CA ASN A 486 -14.83 21.79 -30.11
C ASN A 486 -16.01 21.16 -29.34
N LYS A 487 -16.18 21.53 -28.06
CA LYS A 487 -17.24 21.06 -27.17
C LYS A 487 -18.62 21.47 -27.68
N THR A 488 -19.61 20.59 -27.51
CA THR A 488 -21.04 20.87 -27.65
C THR A 488 -21.78 20.64 -26.33
N ALA A 489 -23.08 20.93 -26.29
CA ALA A 489 -23.91 20.69 -25.10
C ALA A 489 -23.99 19.21 -24.67
N LYS A 490 -23.69 18.25 -25.56
CA LYS A 490 -23.79 16.80 -25.31
C LYS A 490 -22.52 16.01 -25.66
N GLY A 491 -21.41 16.67 -26.01
CA GLY A 491 -20.23 15.99 -26.54
C GLY A 491 -19.22 16.93 -27.18
N ALA A 492 -18.68 16.53 -28.33
CA ALA A 492 -17.82 17.37 -29.17
C ALA A 492 -17.94 17.03 -30.66
N ILE A 493 -17.78 18.03 -31.53
CA ILE A 493 -17.88 17.90 -33.00
C ILE A 493 -16.67 18.56 -33.66
N PHE A 494 -15.77 17.78 -34.26
CA PHE A 494 -14.51 18.29 -34.80
C PHE A 494 -14.16 17.72 -36.19
N PRO A 495 -13.36 18.44 -37.00
CA PRO A 495 -12.76 17.91 -38.21
C PRO A 495 -11.66 16.89 -37.87
N VAL A 496 -11.49 15.90 -38.74
CA VAL A 496 -10.42 14.90 -38.71
C VAL A 496 -9.53 15.13 -39.92
N PRO A 497 -8.21 15.35 -39.77
CA PRO A 497 -7.30 15.55 -40.90
C PRO A 497 -7.02 14.22 -41.63
N LYS A 498 -6.34 14.28 -42.78
CA LYS A 498 -5.99 13.09 -43.56
C LYS A 498 -5.21 12.06 -42.72
N GLY A 499 -5.56 10.78 -42.87
CA GLY A 499 -4.89 9.67 -42.16
C GLY A 499 -5.86 8.82 -41.33
N ASN A 500 -5.33 7.83 -40.62
CA ASN A 500 -6.11 6.89 -39.80
C ASN A 500 -6.05 7.28 -38.31
N TRP A 501 -7.16 7.75 -37.77
CA TRP A 501 -7.24 8.33 -36.43
C TRP A 501 -8.12 7.50 -35.50
N LYS A 502 -7.82 7.56 -34.21
CA LYS A 502 -8.71 7.24 -33.10
C LYS A 502 -9.15 8.58 -32.51
N ALA A 503 -10.44 8.88 -32.60
CA ALA A 503 -11.05 10.03 -31.96
C ALA A 503 -11.56 9.64 -30.58
N MET A 504 -11.20 10.42 -29.56
CA MET A 504 -11.48 10.14 -28.15
C MET A 504 -12.11 11.36 -27.49
N LEU A 505 -13.19 11.15 -26.74
CA LEU A 505 -13.82 12.14 -25.87
C LEU A 505 -13.77 11.63 -24.43
N PHE A 506 -13.18 12.42 -23.55
CA PHE A 506 -13.01 12.12 -22.15
C PHE A 506 -14.03 12.91 -21.32
N TYR A 507 -14.71 12.23 -20.40
CA TYR A 507 -15.73 12.81 -19.54
C TYR A 507 -15.69 12.19 -18.13
N LEU A 508 -16.26 12.87 -17.14
CA LEU A 508 -16.47 12.32 -15.81
C LEU A 508 -17.90 11.78 -15.67
N ASP A 509 -18.03 10.58 -15.13
CA ASP A 509 -19.31 10.04 -14.65
C ASP A 509 -19.45 10.28 -13.14
N PRO A 510 -20.42 11.11 -12.69
CA PRO A 510 -20.70 11.37 -11.27
C PRO A 510 -21.70 10.36 -10.65
N THR A 511 -22.06 9.28 -11.35
CA THR A 511 -22.98 8.26 -10.83
C THR A 511 -22.42 7.61 -9.56
N ILE A 512 -23.25 7.48 -8.51
CA ILE A 512 -22.88 6.84 -7.24
C ILE A 512 -22.29 5.45 -7.50
N ARG A 513 -21.05 5.26 -7.07
CA ARG A 513 -20.29 4.01 -7.21
C ARG A 513 -19.66 3.59 -5.88
N PRO A 514 -19.66 2.29 -5.56
CA PRO A 514 -20.54 1.26 -6.11
C PRO A 514 -22.03 1.54 -5.77
N ALA A 515 -22.95 0.89 -6.47
CA ALA A 515 -24.39 0.99 -6.21
C ALA A 515 -24.83 0.09 -5.03
N SER A 516 -24.24 0.33 -3.86
CA SER A 516 -24.46 -0.39 -2.60
C SER A 516 -24.39 0.56 -1.40
N ASN A 517 -24.62 0.05 -0.18
CA ASN A 517 -24.54 0.82 1.06
C ASN A 517 -23.13 1.35 1.40
N LYS A 518 -22.09 0.89 0.69
CA LYS A 518 -20.72 1.42 0.74
C LYS A 518 -20.44 2.22 -0.55
N GLY A 519 -21.11 3.36 -0.74
CA GLY A 519 -20.99 4.15 -1.97
C GLY A 519 -21.36 5.61 -1.76
N GLY A 520 -20.91 6.49 -2.66
CA GLY A 520 -21.09 7.95 -2.53
C GLY A 520 -20.00 8.65 -1.72
N PHE A 521 -18.77 8.13 -1.81
CA PHE A 521 -17.55 8.72 -1.24
C PHE A 521 -17.30 10.14 -1.72
N VAL A 522 -16.50 10.90 -0.96
CA VAL A 522 -15.91 12.16 -1.39
C VAL A 522 -15.00 11.99 -2.62
N ASP A 523 -14.96 13.00 -3.47
CA ASP A 523 -13.92 13.18 -4.48
C ASP A 523 -12.59 13.48 -3.78
N TYR A 524 -11.83 12.44 -3.39
CA TYR A 524 -10.58 12.56 -2.62
C TYR A 524 -9.51 13.46 -3.30
N LEU A 525 -9.70 13.77 -4.58
CA LEU A 525 -8.79 14.57 -5.38
C LEU A 525 -9.14 16.07 -5.37
N ASP A 526 -10.33 16.44 -4.86
CA ASP A 526 -10.82 17.82 -4.80
C ASP A 526 -10.79 18.39 -3.38
N ALA A 527 -10.04 19.48 -3.18
CA ALA A 527 -9.89 20.11 -1.87
C ALA A 527 -11.22 20.63 -1.28
N GLY A 528 -12.14 21.12 -2.12
CA GLY A 528 -13.43 21.65 -1.69
C GLY A 528 -14.44 20.55 -1.36
N ALA A 529 -14.32 19.37 -1.98
CA ALA A 529 -15.05 18.18 -1.59
C ALA A 529 -14.57 17.64 -0.23
N VAL A 530 -13.26 17.58 0.01
CA VAL A 530 -12.71 17.14 1.30
C VAL A 530 -13.01 18.14 2.42
N ASP A 531 -12.97 19.45 2.18
CA ASP A 531 -13.40 20.45 3.17
C ASP A 531 -14.86 20.24 3.61
N LYS A 532 -15.74 19.83 2.69
CA LYS A 532 -17.15 19.48 3.00
C LYS A 532 -17.27 18.19 3.79
N PHE A 533 -16.40 17.20 3.56
CA PHE A 533 -16.32 15.99 4.38
C PHE A 533 -15.86 16.33 5.81
N ILE A 534 -14.75 17.07 5.95
CA ILE A 534 -14.23 17.55 7.24
C ILE A 534 -15.29 18.34 8.03
N GLN A 535 -16.06 19.20 7.37
CA GLN A 535 -17.17 19.93 8.01
C GLN A 535 -18.28 19.02 8.55
N ILE A 536 -18.53 17.86 7.91
CA ILE A 536 -19.59 16.94 8.31
C ILE A 536 -19.11 16.00 9.43
N THR A 537 -17.87 15.49 9.39
CA THR A 537 -17.34 14.53 10.37
C THR A 537 -16.47 15.22 11.41
N PHE A 538 -15.23 15.58 11.07
CA PHE A 538 -14.21 16.08 11.99
C PHE A 538 -14.66 17.31 12.80
N ASP A 539 -15.22 18.33 12.14
CA ASP A 539 -15.75 19.53 12.82
C ASP A 539 -16.94 19.18 13.74
N ALA A 540 -17.81 18.23 13.35
CA ALA A 540 -18.97 17.82 14.12
C ALA A 540 -18.60 17.06 15.41
N TYR A 541 -17.54 16.24 15.35
CA TYR A 541 -16.91 15.65 16.55
C TYR A 541 -16.27 16.73 17.42
N TYR A 542 -15.41 17.60 16.89
CA TYR A 542 -14.71 18.60 17.68
C TYR A 542 -15.66 19.57 18.40
N SER A 543 -16.65 20.12 17.68
CA SER A 543 -17.64 21.05 18.24
C SER A 543 -18.41 20.54 19.47
N ARG A 544 -18.48 19.22 19.68
CA ARG A 544 -19.22 18.57 20.78
C ARG A 544 -18.35 17.80 21.79
N LEU A 545 -17.08 17.59 21.47
CA LEU A 545 -16.13 16.80 22.26
C LEU A 545 -14.75 17.48 22.46
N LYS A 546 -14.60 18.76 22.08
CA LYS A 546 -13.35 19.56 22.14
C LYS A 546 -12.56 19.45 23.44
N GLU A 547 -13.24 19.26 24.58
CA GLU A 547 -12.63 19.14 25.90
C GLU A 547 -11.89 17.80 26.11
N TYR A 548 -12.13 16.82 25.24
CA TYR A 548 -11.45 15.53 25.21
C TYR A 548 -10.37 15.45 24.12
N PHE A 549 -10.25 16.45 23.24
CA PHE A 549 -9.22 16.50 22.21
C PHE A 549 -7.88 16.92 22.82
N GLY A 550 -6.82 16.17 22.53
CA GLY A 550 -5.54 16.29 23.22
C GLY A 550 -5.44 15.29 24.38
N ASP A 551 -6.45 15.19 25.23
CA ASP A 551 -6.54 14.19 26.31
C ASP A 551 -8.02 13.97 26.70
N PRO A 552 -8.57 12.73 26.70
CA PRO A 552 -7.92 11.46 26.35
C PRO A 552 -7.74 11.19 24.85
N ILE A 553 -8.43 11.90 23.94
CA ILE A 553 -8.38 11.62 22.50
C ILE A 553 -7.04 12.10 21.94
N GLN A 554 -6.25 11.18 21.37
CA GLN A 554 -4.90 11.46 20.88
C GLN A 554 -4.78 11.38 19.36
N MET A 555 -5.59 10.53 18.71
CA MET A 555 -5.59 10.40 17.25
C MET A 555 -6.97 10.12 16.67
N THR A 556 -7.18 10.48 15.40
CA THR A 556 -8.26 9.93 14.58
C THR A 556 -7.79 8.69 13.83
N PHE A 557 -8.73 7.83 13.43
CA PHE A 557 -8.54 6.65 12.58
C PHE A 557 -9.49 6.75 11.38
N TYR A 558 -8.94 6.64 10.17
CA TYR A 558 -9.69 6.44 8.92
C TYR A 558 -9.44 5.02 8.36
N ASP A 559 -10.40 4.49 7.60
CA ASP A 559 -10.58 3.06 7.30
C ASP A 559 -10.84 2.82 5.79
N GLU A 560 -10.04 1.96 5.13
CA GLU A 560 -10.19 1.49 3.74
C GLU A 560 -10.43 2.55 2.58
N PRO A 561 -10.07 3.86 2.65
CA PRO A 561 -10.33 4.79 1.53
C PRO A 561 -9.52 4.38 0.29
N CYS A 562 -10.19 4.40 -0.87
CA CYS A 562 -9.60 3.84 -2.09
C CYS A 562 -10.32 4.30 -3.38
N MET A 563 -9.57 4.33 -4.49
CA MET A 563 -10.09 4.67 -5.83
C MET A 563 -10.63 3.46 -6.61
N HIS A 564 -10.33 2.22 -6.20
CA HIS A 564 -10.76 1.00 -6.92
C HIS A 564 -12.29 0.89 -7.00
N LEU A 565 -12.99 1.37 -5.97
CA LEU A 565 -14.46 1.47 -5.90
C LEU A 565 -15.06 2.37 -7.00
N SER A 566 -14.25 3.27 -7.58
CA SER A 566 -14.56 4.04 -8.80
C SER A 566 -13.92 3.41 -10.05
N ASN A 567 -13.85 2.08 -10.12
CA ASN A 567 -13.09 1.27 -11.11
C ASN A 567 -11.59 1.66 -11.22
N GLY A 568 -11.02 2.25 -10.18
CA GLY A 568 -9.66 2.80 -10.20
C GLY A 568 -9.49 4.04 -11.08
N ARG A 569 -10.60 4.61 -11.57
CA ARG A 569 -10.68 5.74 -12.52
C ARG A 569 -11.06 7.06 -11.84
N MET A 570 -10.99 7.16 -10.50
CA MET A 570 -11.36 8.38 -9.77
C MET A 570 -10.61 9.61 -10.34
N TRP A 571 -11.33 10.70 -10.56
CA TRP A 571 -10.83 11.93 -11.19
C TRP A 571 -11.71 13.15 -10.85
N THR A 572 -11.09 14.32 -10.67
CA THR A 572 -11.76 15.60 -10.34
C THR A 572 -11.92 16.51 -11.57
N PRO A 573 -12.97 17.36 -11.67
CA PRO A 573 -13.09 18.37 -12.71
C PRO A 573 -11.90 19.35 -12.76
N GLY A 574 -11.30 19.66 -11.61
CA GLY A 574 -10.18 20.61 -11.50
C GLY A 574 -8.83 20.09 -12.03
N PHE A 575 -8.73 18.80 -12.37
CA PHE A 575 -7.45 18.16 -12.69
C PHE A 575 -6.68 18.86 -13.81
N ASN A 576 -7.35 19.25 -14.91
CA ASN A 576 -6.66 19.83 -16.07
C ASN A 576 -6.02 21.18 -15.77
N GLU A 577 -6.73 22.04 -15.01
CA GLU A 577 -6.22 23.34 -14.59
C GLU A 577 -5.07 23.18 -13.58
N ALA A 578 -5.27 22.33 -12.56
CA ALA A 578 -4.26 22.07 -11.54
C ALA A 578 -2.98 21.43 -12.14
N PHE A 579 -3.13 20.50 -13.09
CA PHE A 579 -2.01 19.90 -13.81
C PHE A 579 -1.28 20.93 -14.67
N GLN A 580 -2.00 21.74 -15.45
CA GLN A 580 -1.38 22.76 -16.29
C GLN A 580 -0.68 23.85 -15.46
N LYS A 581 -1.21 24.17 -14.27
CA LYS A 581 -0.57 25.04 -13.28
C LYS A 581 0.69 24.41 -12.67
N ALA A 582 0.73 23.08 -12.49
CA ALA A 582 1.87 22.37 -11.91
C ALA A 582 3.01 22.09 -12.91
N TYR A 583 2.69 21.80 -14.18
CA TYR A 583 3.66 21.37 -15.19
C TYR A 583 3.83 22.34 -16.39
N GLY A 584 3.00 23.38 -16.49
CA GLY A 584 3.07 24.39 -17.57
C GLY A 584 2.42 23.98 -18.90
N PHE A 585 1.84 22.78 -19.02
CA PHE A 585 1.18 22.31 -20.25
C PHE A 585 -0.12 21.54 -19.97
N SER A 586 -1.06 21.56 -20.95
CA SER A 586 -2.32 20.81 -20.87
C SER A 586 -2.06 19.30 -20.88
N PRO A 587 -2.66 18.51 -19.97
CA PRO A 587 -2.50 17.05 -19.96
C PRO A 587 -3.25 16.35 -21.10
N MET A 588 -4.16 17.03 -21.81
CA MET A 588 -5.10 16.39 -22.74
C MET A 588 -4.43 15.53 -23.80
N LYS A 589 -3.30 15.98 -24.39
CA LYS A 589 -2.54 15.18 -25.38
C LYS A 589 -2.00 13.85 -24.84
N TYR A 590 -2.00 13.65 -23.53
CA TYR A 590 -1.45 12.47 -22.85
C TYR A 590 -2.53 11.57 -22.23
N TYR A 591 -3.78 12.05 -22.08
CA TYR A 591 -4.92 11.23 -21.63
C TYR A 591 -5.07 9.89 -22.38
N PRO A 592 -4.82 9.76 -23.70
CA PRO A 592 -4.86 8.46 -24.38
C PRO A 592 -3.92 7.41 -23.78
N ALA A 593 -2.83 7.80 -23.11
CA ALA A 593 -1.92 6.88 -22.43
C ALA A 593 -2.56 6.16 -21.23
N LEU A 594 -3.65 6.69 -20.69
CA LEU A 594 -4.42 6.06 -19.61
C LEU A 594 -5.15 4.79 -20.07
N TRP A 595 -5.40 4.60 -21.38
CA TRP A 595 -6.03 3.40 -21.95
C TRP A 595 -5.14 2.65 -22.95
N TYR A 596 -4.22 3.33 -23.62
CA TYR A 596 -3.47 2.80 -24.76
C TYR A 596 -1.96 3.00 -24.61
N ASP A 597 -1.21 2.38 -25.53
CA ASP A 597 0.13 2.84 -25.86
C ASP A 597 0.03 4.06 -26.80
N ILE A 598 0.83 5.09 -26.52
CA ILE A 598 1.00 6.32 -27.30
C ILE A 598 2.43 6.43 -27.89
N GLY A 599 3.18 5.34 -27.91
CA GLY A 599 4.56 5.27 -28.41
C GLY A 599 5.60 5.63 -27.33
N PRO A 600 6.75 6.21 -27.70
CA PRO A 600 7.89 6.42 -26.78
C PRO A 600 7.60 7.22 -25.51
N GLU A 601 6.52 8.03 -25.50
CA GLU A 601 6.13 8.88 -24.38
C GLU A 601 5.21 8.21 -23.34
N THR A 602 4.71 6.98 -23.60
CA THR A 602 3.70 6.31 -22.75
C THR A 602 4.10 6.23 -21.28
N ALA A 603 5.36 5.91 -21.00
CA ALA A 603 5.87 5.81 -19.63
C ALA A 603 5.82 7.17 -18.90
N ALA A 604 6.36 8.23 -19.52
CA ALA A 604 6.36 9.58 -18.97
C ALA A 604 4.95 10.17 -18.84
N ALA A 605 4.07 9.92 -19.83
CA ALA A 605 2.67 10.32 -19.80
C ALA A 605 1.91 9.70 -18.61
N ARG A 606 2.06 8.39 -18.38
CA ARG A 606 1.43 7.70 -17.24
C ARG A 606 2.03 8.15 -15.90
N ASN A 607 3.34 8.35 -15.83
CA ASN A 607 4.00 8.89 -14.63
C ASN A 607 3.48 10.29 -14.29
N ALA A 608 3.39 11.21 -15.26
CA ALA A 608 2.86 12.54 -15.04
C ALA A 608 1.39 12.50 -14.58
N LEU A 609 0.54 11.68 -15.22
CA LEU A 609 -0.90 11.63 -14.92
C LEU A 609 -1.22 10.91 -13.60
N PHE A 610 -0.68 9.71 -13.37
CA PHE A 610 -0.91 8.96 -12.13
C PHE A 610 -0.13 9.53 -10.93
N GLY A 611 1.07 10.07 -11.17
CA GLY A 611 1.84 10.82 -10.17
C GLY A 611 1.10 12.07 -9.72
N PHE A 612 0.54 12.86 -10.64
CA PHE A 612 -0.27 14.04 -10.27
C PHE A 612 -1.60 13.66 -9.62
N ARG A 613 -2.25 12.56 -10.04
CA ARG A 613 -3.42 12.04 -9.32
C ARG A 613 -3.07 11.66 -7.88
N THR A 614 -1.95 10.96 -7.65
CA THR A 614 -1.54 10.62 -6.29
C THR A 614 -1.19 11.86 -5.48
N ARG A 615 -0.52 12.84 -6.09
CA ARG A 615 -0.26 14.13 -5.45
C ARG A 615 -1.57 14.77 -4.97
N LEU A 616 -2.60 14.84 -5.81
CA LEU A 616 -3.91 15.37 -5.41
C LEU A 616 -4.53 14.55 -4.28
N TYR A 617 -4.46 13.22 -4.30
CA TYR A 617 -4.99 12.37 -3.23
C TYR A 617 -4.26 12.61 -1.89
N ALA A 618 -2.93 12.62 -1.92
CA ALA A 618 -2.07 12.86 -0.76
C ALA A 618 -2.26 14.28 -0.18
N GLU A 619 -2.25 15.32 -1.03
CA GLU A 619 -2.38 16.71 -0.58
C GLU A 619 -3.81 17.05 -0.14
N ASN A 620 -4.84 16.63 -0.90
CA ASN A 620 -6.23 17.07 -0.69
C ASN A 620 -7.02 16.21 0.27
N TYR A 621 -6.82 14.89 0.34
CA TYR A 621 -7.50 14.05 1.33
C TYR A 621 -6.67 13.94 2.61
N ILE A 622 -5.58 13.17 2.56
CA ILE A 622 -4.74 12.88 3.73
C ILE A 622 -4.13 14.17 4.30
N GLY A 623 -3.60 15.05 3.45
CA GLY A 623 -2.94 16.29 3.85
C GLY A 623 -3.87 17.30 4.54
N ARG A 624 -5.12 17.43 4.08
CA ARG A 624 -6.11 18.32 4.72
C ARG A 624 -6.57 17.79 6.06
N MET A 625 -6.83 16.47 6.16
CA MET A 625 -7.16 15.83 7.43
C MET A 625 -5.99 15.89 8.42
N ALA A 626 -4.74 15.62 7.99
CA ALA A 626 -3.55 15.68 8.84
C ALA A 626 -3.27 17.09 9.36
N ALA A 627 -3.46 18.11 8.51
CA ALA A 627 -3.35 19.51 8.88
C ALA A 627 -4.51 19.96 9.78
N TRP A 628 -5.72 19.38 9.64
CA TRP A 628 -6.83 19.60 10.56
C TRP A 628 -6.52 18.99 11.93
N CYS A 629 -6.11 17.72 12.01
CA CYS A 629 -5.79 17.04 13.27
C CYS A 629 -4.71 17.79 14.06
N ALA A 630 -3.63 18.21 13.38
CA ALA A 630 -2.54 18.99 14.00
C ALA A 630 -3.03 20.31 14.63
N ARG A 631 -3.99 21.01 14.00
CA ARG A 631 -4.58 22.24 14.59
C ARG A 631 -5.47 21.96 15.81
N HIS A 632 -5.92 20.72 15.99
CA HIS A 632 -6.78 20.29 17.09
C HIS A 632 -6.04 19.39 18.09
N ASN A 633 -4.70 19.45 18.09
CA ASN A 633 -3.80 18.81 19.06
C ASN A 633 -3.86 17.26 19.10
N ILE A 634 -4.26 16.66 17.98
CA ILE A 634 -4.31 15.20 17.78
C ILE A 634 -3.62 14.79 16.48
N ASP A 635 -3.27 13.53 16.36
CA ASP A 635 -2.61 12.95 15.19
C ASP A 635 -3.62 12.35 14.20
N LEU A 636 -3.34 12.41 12.89
CA LEU A 636 -4.06 11.59 11.91
C LEU A 636 -3.39 10.22 11.81
N SER A 637 -4.20 9.19 12.02
CA SER A 637 -3.89 7.78 11.77
C SER A 637 -4.94 7.17 10.85
N GLY A 638 -4.61 6.04 10.23
CA GLY A 638 -5.48 5.31 9.30
C GLY A 638 -4.67 4.56 8.24
N HIS A 639 -5.32 3.59 7.61
CA HIS A 639 -4.75 2.69 6.61
C HIS A 639 -5.59 2.73 5.32
N GLN A 640 -5.08 2.17 4.23
CA GLN A 640 -5.76 2.14 2.94
C GLN A 640 -6.39 0.74 2.71
N ASP A 641 -7.08 0.52 1.58
CA ASP A 641 -7.61 -0.82 1.22
C ASP A 641 -6.62 -1.62 0.35
N GLN A 642 -6.29 -2.86 0.72
CA GLN A 642 -5.37 -3.77 -0.01
C GLN A 642 -3.90 -3.28 -0.14
N GLU A 643 -3.20 -2.94 0.94
CA GLU A 643 -1.76 -2.59 0.85
C GLU A 643 -0.85 -3.73 0.35
N GLU A 644 -1.30 -4.99 0.34
CA GLU A 644 -0.52 -6.12 -0.18
C GLU A 644 -0.44 -6.16 -1.72
N VAL A 645 -1.19 -5.31 -2.42
CA VAL A 645 -1.26 -5.35 -3.89
C VAL A 645 0.00 -4.76 -4.52
N ARG A 646 0.71 -5.61 -5.27
CA ARG A 646 2.01 -5.33 -5.92
C ARG A 646 2.02 -4.14 -6.88
N ASN A 647 0.87 -3.69 -7.39
CA ASN A 647 0.78 -2.44 -8.14
C ASN A 647 -0.39 -1.60 -7.61
N PRO A 648 -0.17 -0.73 -6.61
CA PRO A 648 -1.25 0.04 -5.98
C PRO A 648 -1.80 1.17 -6.85
N VAL A 649 -1.32 1.37 -8.09
CA VAL A 649 -1.66 2.55 -8.91
C VAL A 649 -3.15 2.64 -9.26
N GLY A 650 -3.82 1.49 -9.41
CA GLY A 650 -5.27 1.41 -9.61
C GLY A 650 -6.09 1.69 -8.34
N ILE A 651 -5.49 1.55 -7.16
CA ILE A 651 -6.19 1.58 -5.87
C ILE A 651 -5.94 2.92 -5.16
N HIS A 652 -4.68 3.29 -4.96
CA HIS A 652 -4.24 4.50 -4.23
C HIS A 652 -3.31 5.39 -5.05
N GLY A 653 -2.71 4.87 -6.12
CA GLY A 653 -1.60 5.52 -6.79
C GLY A 653 -0.27 5.03 -6.23
N ASP A 654 0.54 5.96 -5.72
CA ASP A 654 1.75 5.69 -4.94
C ASP A 654 1.39 5.48 -3.45
N LEU A 655 1.41 4.21 -3.00
CA LEU A 655 1.10 3.83 -1.62
C LEU A 655 2.11 4.37 -0.60
N MET A 656 3.37 4.60 -0.99
CA MET A 656 4.30 5.25 -0.06
C MET A 656 3.94 6.71 0.12
N LYS A 657 3.67 7.44 -0.97
CA LYS A 657 3.47 8.89 -0.96
C LYS A 657 2.13 9.34 -0.36
N VAL A 658 1.05 8.54 -0.39
CA VAL A 658 -0.21 8.94 0.28
C VAL A 658 -0.03 9.19 1.78
N PHE A 659 0.92 8.51 2.43
CA PHE A 659 1.25 8.69 3.84
C PHE A 659 2.22 9.85 4.14
N GLU A 660 2.68 10.62 3.14
CA GLU A 660 3.65 11.73 3.30
C GLU A 660 3.21 12.76 4.36
N HIS A 661 1.90 13.05 4.44
CA HIS A 661 1.37 14.08 5.31
C HIS A 661 0.93 13.59 6.71
N GLN A 662 0.26 12.43 6.82
CA GLN A 662 -0.28 11.97 8.10
C GLN A 662 0.80 11.65 9.14
N GLN A 663 0.46 11.76 10.41
CA GLN A 663 1.40 11.61 11.51
C GLN A 663 1.72 10.14 11.79
N ILE A 664 0.74 9.23 11.60
CA ILE A 664 0.88 7.79 11.87
C ILE A 664 0.41 6.99 10.63
N PRO A 665 1.31 6.48 9.78
CA PRO A 665 0.95 5.54 8.71
C PRO A 665 0.36 4.23 9.24
N GLY A 666 -0.51 3.58 8.47
CA GLY A 666 -1.27 2.39 8.89
C GLY A 666 -1.31 1.27 7.84
N ILE A 667 -1.58 0.03 8.30
CA ILE A 667 -1.78 -1.17 7.46
C ILE A 667 -3.00 -1.97 7.97
N ASP A 668 -3.74 -2.63 7.08
CA ASP A 668 -4.69 -3.70 7.44
C ASP A 668 -4.00 -5.09 7.57
N ASP A 669 -4.14 -5.77 8.72
CA ASP A 669 -3.97 -7.24 8.84
C ASP A 669 -5.15 -7.92 9.54
N ILE A 670 -6.28 -8.07 8.85
CA ILE A 670 -7.53 -8.61 9.43
C ILE A 670 -7.91 -10.04 9.06
N TYR A 671 -7.24 -10.77 8.16
CA TYR A 671 -7.74 -12.08 7.67
C TYR A 671 -7.04 -13.35 8.19
N PHE A 672 -5.71 -13.40 8.13
CA PHE A 672 -4.90 -14.54 8.59
C PHE A 672 -3.43 -14.16 8.72
N THR A 673 -2.73 -14.74 9.69
CA THR A 673 -1.29 -14.52 9.92
C THR A 673 -0.51 -14.83 8.65
N GLY A 674 0.24 -13.85 8.14
CA GLY A 674 1.02 -13.99 6.90
C GLY A 674 0.40 -13.33 5.67
N ARG A 675 -0.83 -12.79 5.71
CA ARG A 675 -1.40 -12.04 4.56
C ARG A 675 -0.60 -10.76 4.29
N SER A 676 -0.68 -9.81 5.22
CA SER A 676 -0.19 -8.45 5.01
C SER A 676 1.32 -8.31 5.25
N ASN A 677 2.00 -9.43 5.52
CA ASN A 677 3.43 -9.54 5.76
C ASN A 677 4.30 -8.98 4.61
N VAL A 678 3.80 -8.92 3.36
CA VAL A 678 4.49 -8.28 2.22
C VAL A 678 4.31 -6.75 2.18
N ALA A 679 3.25 -6.24 2.81
CA ALA A 679 2.91 -4.83 2.84
C ALA A 679 3.64 -4.06 3.96
N TYR A 680 3.88 -4.70 5.11
CA TYR A 680 4.45 -4.05 6.30
C TYR A 680 5.69 -3.21 5.99
N LYS A 681 6.70 -3.78 5.31
CA LYS A 681 7.91 -3.03 4.95
C LYS A 681 7.64 -1.88 3.99
N VAL A 682 6.60 -1.89 3.16
CA VAL A 682 6.25 -0.75 2.28
C VAL A 682 5.78 0.44 3.12
N VAL A 683 4.87 0.21 4.07
CA VAL A 683 4.30 1.28 4.91
C VAL A 683 5.28 1.73 6.00
N THR A 684 5.99 0.81 6.66
CA THR A 684 7.01 1.18 7.66
C THR A 684 8.18 1.91 7.00
N SER A 685 8.55 1.55 5.76
CA SER A 685 9.51 2.36 4.99
C SER A 685 8.95 3.73 4.62
N SER A 686 7.66 3.89 4.33
CA SER A 686 7.08 5.22 4.11
C SER A 686 7.24 6.08 5.37
N ALA A 687 6.89 5.55 6.53
CA ALA A 687 7.14 6.21 7.81
C ALA A 687 8.60 6.64 7.97
N PHE A 688 9.54 5.71 7.72
CA PHE A 688 10.98 5.98 7.78
C PHE A 688 11.45 7.06 6.80
N ASN A 689 10.91 7.09 5.58
CA ASN A 689 11.23 8.06 4.52
C ASN A 689 10.84 9.49 4.89
N TRP A 690 9.66 9.68 5.51
CA TRP A 690 9.12 10.98 5.88
C TRP A 690 9.27 11.34 7.38
N ASP A 691 10.15 10.65 8.09
CA ASP A 691 10.50 10.88 9.51
C ASP A 691 9.32 10.73 10.47
N LYS A 692 8.45 9.75 10.21
CA LYS A 692 7.31 9.37 11.07
C LYS A 692 7.79 8.29 12.05
N PRO A 693 7.73 8.53 13.38
CA PRO A 693 8.27 7.61 14.37
C PRO A 693 7.28 6.52 14.83
N LEU A 694 6.00 6.68 14.47
CA LEU A 694 4.90 5.77 14.81
C LEU A 694 4.32 5.15 13.52
N VAL A 695 4.03 3.85 13.56
CA VAL A 695 3.32 3.12 12.51
C VAL A 695 2.35 2.16 13.16
N MET A 696 1.10 2.17 12.70
CA MET A 696 0.05 1.29 13.23
C MET A 696 -0.30 0.14 12.30
N ALA A 697 -0.93 -0.89 12.85
CA ALA A 697 -1.74 -1.82 12.10
C ALA A 697 -3.13 -1.94 12.75
N GLU A 698 -4.17 -1.98 11.93
CA GLU A 698 -5.40 -2.70 12.32
C GLU A 698 -5.09 -4.19 12.31
N THR A 699 -5.58 -4.92 13.31
CA THR A 699 -5.37 -6.36 13.38
C THR A 699 -6.61 -7.11 13.88
N TYR A 700 -6.77 -8.34 13.38
CA TYR A 700 -7.69 -9.39 13.86
C TYR A 700 -9.16 -9.35 13.41
N ALA A 701 -9.68 -8.26 12.84
CA ALA A 701 -11.13 -8.03 12.71
C ALA A 701 -11.93 -9.09 11.90
N ALA A 702 -11.31 -9.80 10.94
CA ALA A 702 -11.94 -10.82 10.10
C ALA A 702 -11.29 -12.21 10.20
N TYR A 703 -10.44 -12.47 11.23
CA TYR A 703 -9.76 -13.76 11.40
C TYR A 703 -10.78 -14.89 11.66
N ARG A 704 -10.84 -15.86 10.74
CA ARG A 704 -11.80 -16.99 10.83
C ARG A 704 -11.56 -17.91 12.04
N GLN A 705 -10.31 -17.99 12.50
CA GLN A 705 -9.91 -18.68 13.71
C GLN A 705 -8.82 -17.83 14.37
N MET A 706 -8.91 -17.66 15.69
CA MET A 706 -8.00 -16.81 16.44
C MET A 706 -7.56 -17.54 17.72
N SER A 707 -6.26 -17.83 17.81
CA SER A 707 -5.63 -18.48 18.97
C SER A 707 -4.56 -17.57 19.59
N PRO A 708 -4.13 -17.83 20.84
CA PRO A 708 -3.00 -17.13 21.44
C PRO A 708 -1.73 -17.21 20.57
N SER A 709 -1.43 -18.37 19.97
CA SER A 709 -0.31 -18.53 19.02
C SER A 709 -0.49 -17.62 17.80
N THR A 710 -1.66 -17.63 17.16
CA THR A 710 -2.00 -16.77 16.00
C THR A 710 -1.72 -15.29 16.29
N ALA A 711 -2.22 -14.78 17.42
CA ALA A 711 -2.05 -13.38 17.80
C ALA A 711 -0.58 -13.05 18.16
N LEU A 712 0.13 -13.94 18.85
CA LEU A 712 1.56 -13.76 19.14
C LEU A 712 2.40 -13.77 17.85
N LYS A 713 2.17 -14.70 16.92
CA LYS A 713 2.85 -14.74 15.61
C LYS A 713 2.64 -13.46 14.82
N THR A 714 1.38 -13.06 14.63
CA THR A 714 1.02 -11.83 13.92
C THR A 714 1.67 -10.60 14.55
N ALA A 715 1.60 -10.43 15.87
CA ALA A 715 2.25 -9.32 16.54
C ALA A 715 3.78 -9.36 16.34
N MET A 716 4.43 -10.50 16.57
CA MET A 716 5.88 -10.62 16.39
C MET A 716 6.35 -10.26 14.98
N ASP A 717 5.63 -10.67 13.93
CA ASP A 717 5.94 -10.30 12.54
C ASP A 717 5.74 -8.79 12.29
N GLN A 718 4.64 -8.21 12.78
CA GLN A 718 4.34 -6.78 12.66
C GLN A 718 5.44 -5.92 13.33
N TYR A 719 5.76 -6.21 14.60
CA TYR A 719 6.77 -5.47 15.36
C TYR A 719 8.20 -5.68 14.81
N ALA A 720 8.52 -6.87 14.28
CA ALA A 720 9.79 -7.10 13.60
C ALA A 720 9.87 -6.38 12.24
N MET A 721 8.77 -6.12 11.53
CA MET A 721 8.80 -5.34 10.29
C MET A 721 8.64 -3.82 10.50
N GLY A 722 8.54 -3.36 11.75
CA GLY A 722 8.58 -1.94 12.13
C GLY A 722 7.25 -1.29 12.51
N VAL A 723 6.15 -2.06 12.61
CA VAL A 723 4.91 -1.58 13.25
C VAL A 723 5.18 -1.37 14.75
N ASN A 724 4.66 -0.31 15.35
CA ASN A 724 4.86 -0.02 16.78
C ASN A 724 3.61 0.51 17.52
N VAL A 725 2.44 0.37 16.88
CA VAL A 725 1.11 0.54 17.48
C VAL A 725 0.21 -0.59 16.94
N GLN A 726 -0.50 -1.31 17.81
CA GLN A 726 -1.51 -2.31 17.38
C GLN A 726 -2.91 -1.87 17.80
N ILE A 727 -3.82 -1.81 16.83
CA ILE A 727 -5.23 -1.45 17.01
C ILE A 727 -6.06 -2.70 16.67
N GLY A 728 -6.85 -3.20 17.63
CA GLY A 728 -7.65 -4.41 17.38
C GLY A 728 -7.82 -5.33 18.60
N GLY A 729 -8.95 -6.04 18.62
CA GLY A 729 -9.33 -6.95 19.71
C GLY A 729 -8.63 -8.30 19.64
N ARG A 730 -7.63 -8.53 20.50
CA ARG A 730 -6.98 -9.84 20.70
C ARG A 730 -7.95 -10.89 21.28
N PRO A 731 -7.68 -12.20 21.10
CA PRO A 731 -8.43 -13.25 21.78
C PRO A 731 -8.33 -13.12 23.29
N ARG A 732 -9.48 -13.18 23.99
CA ARG A 732 -9.56 -13.12 25.47
C ARG A 732 -8.68 -14.15 26.18
N ALA A 733 -8.37 -15.27 25.51
CA ALA A 733 -7.48 -16.32 26.01
C ALA A 733 -6.00 -15.90 26.17
N LEU A 734 -5.59 -14.73 25.68
CA LEU A 734 -4.26 -14.14 25.97
C LEU A 734 -4.18 -13.41 27.32
N GLY A 735 -5.32 -13.05 27.92
CA GLY A 735 -5.39 -12.32 29.19
C GLY A 735 -4.63 -10.98 29.21
N PRO A 736 -4.37 -10.44 30.41
CA PRO A 736 -3.55 -9.23 30.60
C PRO A 736 -2.10 -9.38 30.15
N ASP A 737 -1.51 -10.58 30.22
CA ASP A 737 -0.10 -10.82 29.90
C ASP A 737 0.18 -10.65 28.40
N GLY A 738 -0.70 -11.15 27.54
CA GLY A 738 -0.61 -10.89 26.10
C GLY A 738 -0.84 -9.42 25.72
N ASP A 739 -1.45 -8.63 26.60
CA ASP A 739 -1.51 -7.17 26.44
C ASP A 739 -0.25 -6.46 26.96
N ARG A 740 0.30 -6.89 28.10
CA ARG A 740 1.61 -6.42 28.56
C ARG A 740 2.67 -6.69 27.48
N PHE A 741 2.71 -7.90 26.90
CA PHE A 741 3.61 -8.27 25.80
C PHE A 741 3.61 -7.25 24.65
N VAL A 742 2.43 -6.92 24.11
CA VAL A 742 2.28 -5.87 23.08
C VAL A 742 2.73 -4.50 23.62
N GLY A 743 2.35 -4.15 24.85
CA GLY A 743 2.80 -2.92 25.51
C GLY A 743 4.32 -2.78 25.61
N ARG A 744 5.05 -3.86 25.92
CA ARG A 744 6.52 -3.87 26.00
C ARG A 744 7.17 -3.64 24.64
N MET A 745 6.60 -4.25 23.60
CA MET A 745 7.07 -4.06 22.22
C MET A 745 6.79 -2.63 21.72
N SER A 746 5.56 -2.13 21.89
CA SER A 746 5.20 -0.73 21.58
C SER A 746 6.16 0.25 22.24
N TYR A 747 6.31 0.18 23.57
CA TYR A 747 7.14 1.11 24.34
C TYR A 747 8.59 1.16 23.83
N LEU A 748 9.17 0.00 23.51
CA LEU A 748 10.58 -0.09 23.17
C LEU A 748 10.86 0.16 21.67
N LEU A 749 9.89 -0.08 20.77
CA LEU A 749 10.03 0.08 19.31
C LEU A 749 9.39 1.35 18.72
N ARG A 750 8.57 2.08 19.49
CA ARG A 750 8.23 3.48 19.21
C ARG A 750 9.47 4.37 19.33
N HIS A 751 9.58 5.33 18.42
CA HIS A 751 10.66 6.32 18.36
C HIS A 751 12.08 5.73 18.25
N GLY A 752 13.06 6.61 18.00
CA GLY A 752 14.44 6.22 17.69
C GLY A 752 14.63 5.70 16.26
N ARG A 753 15.85 5.82 15.75
CA ARG A 753 16.18 5.51 14.35
C ARG A 753 16.20 4.00 14.09
N HIS A 754 15.71 3.59 12.93
CA HIS A 754 15.94 2.28 12.34
C HIS A 754 17.42 2.11 11.95
N VAL A 755 17.87 0.85 11.79
CA VAL A 755 19.22 0.52 11.31
C VAL A 755 19.14 -0.60 10.27
N ALA A 756 19.49 -0.27 9.03
CA ALA A 756 19.66 -1.24 7.95
C ALA A 756 20.82 -0.82 7.03
N ASP A 757 21.65 -1.80 6.62
CA ASP A 757 22.73 -1.59 5.64
C ASP A 757 22.20 -1.43 4.19
N LEU A 758 20.92 -1.73 3.95
CA LEU A 758 20.32 -1.90 2.62
C LEU A 758 19.15 -0.94 2.37
N ALA A 759 19.20 -0.21 1.25
CA ALA A 759 18.03 0.45 0.66
C ALA A 759 17.55 -0.33 -0.57
N VAL A 760 16.23 -0.40 -0.78
CA VAL A 760 15.61 -0.94 -1.99
C VAL A 760 14.80 0.18 -2.65
N LEU A 761 15.12 0.59 -3.88
CA LEU A 761 14.42 1.66 -4.56
C LEU A 761 12.96 1.26 -4.83
N TYR A 762 12.00 2.04 -4.33
CA TYR A 762 10.57 1.77 -4.55
C TYR A 762 10.22 2.02 -6.04
N PRO A 763 9.77 1.00 -6.81
CA PRO A 763 9.74 1.06 -8.28
C PRO A 763 8.49 1.76 -8.84
N ILE A 764 7.97 2.78 -8.15
CA ILE A 764 6.69 3.42 -8.49
C ILE A 764 6.64 3.94 -9.93
N ALA A 765 7.77 4.43 -10.46
CA ALA A 765 7.85 4.91 -11.84
C ALA A 765 7.56 3.82 -12.89
N PHE A 766 7.97 2.58 -12.62
CA PHE A 766 7.64 1.42 -13.44
C PHE A 766 6.20 0.94 -13.21
N MET A 767 5.72 0.95 -11.96
CA MET A 767 4.34 0.59 -11.63
C MET A 767 3.32 1.53 -12.31
N GLN A 768 3.58 2.84 -12.31
CA GLN A 768 2.78 3.83 -13.02
C GLN A 768 2.90 3.70 -14.54
N ALA A 769 4.10 3.44 -15.09
CA ALA A 769 4.27 3.18 -16.52
C ALA A 769 3.55 1.91 -17.00
N ALA A 770 3.52 0.86 -16.18
CA ALA A 770 2.87 -0.41 -16.49
C ALA A 770 1.34 -0.32 -16.39
N TYR A 771 0.80 0.36 -15.37
CA TYR A 771 -0.64 0.44 -15.14
C TYR A 771 -1.39 1.23 -16.22
N PHE A 772 -2.61 0.80 -16.53
CA PHE A 772 -3.56 1.50 -17.40
C PHE A 772 -4.99 1.10 -17.06
N PHE A 773 -5.97 1.89 -17.50
CA PHE A 773 -7.39 1.59 -17.38
C PHE A 773 -7.82 0.58 -18.46
N ALA A 774 -8.25 -0.59 -18.01
CA ALA A 774 -8.97 -1.56 -18.84
C ALA A 774 -10.33 -1.89 -18.22
N THR A 775 -11.17 -2.53 -19.04
CA THR A 775 -12.30 -3.34 -18.58
C THR A 775 -12.08 -4.74 -19.18
N PRO A 776 -11.50 -5.69 -18.43
CA PRO A 776 -11.32 -7.06 -18.92
C PRO A 776 -12.67 -7.70 -19.26
N PRO A 777 -12.74 -8.68 -20.19
CA PRO A 777 -13.98 -9.38 -20.51
C PRO A 777 -14.43 -10.33 -19.38
N THR A 778 -13.51 -10.74 -18.51
CA THR A 778 -13.72 -11.72 -17.44
C THR A 778 -12.95 -11.30 -16.18
N SER A 779 -13.46 -11.65 -15.00
CA SER A 779 -12.75 -11.54 -13.73
C SER A 779 -12.15 -12.90 -13.35
N ASN A 780 -11.04 -12.90 -12.62
CA ASN A 780 -10.49 -14.10 -11.97
C ASN A 780 -11.43 -14.64 -10.88
N ARG A 781 -12.34 -13.81 -10.36
CA ARG A 781 -13.35 -14.19 -9.37
C ARG A 781 -14.70 -14.43 -10.09
N PRO A 782 -15.32 -15.61 -9.96
CA PRO A 782 -16.61 -15.90 -10.59
C PRO A 782 -17.72 -14.90 -10.22
N ALA A 783 -18.70 -14.73 -11.11
CA ALA A 783 -19.87 -13.85 -10.95
C ALA A 783 -19.58 -12.37 -10.61
N SER A 784 -18.35 -11.90 -10.80
CA SER A 784 -17.88 -10.59 -10.33
C SER A 784 -17.62 -9.58 -11.48
N PRO A 785 -17.95 -8.28 -11.33
CA PRO A 785 -17.72 -7.27 -12.36
C PRO A 785 -16.22 -7.06 -12.68
N PRO A 786 -15.73 -7.31 -13.90
CA PRO A 786 -14.31 -7.24 -14.21
C PRO A 786 -13.69 -5.84 -14.00
N GLN A 787 -14.45 -4.76 -14.23
CA GLN A 787 -13.97 -3.39 -14.02
C GLN A 787 -13.64 -3.05 -12.56
N PHE A 788 -14.17 -3.79 -11.59
CA PHE A 788 -13.87 -3.65 -10.16
C PHE A 788 -12.59 -4.39 -9.78
N TYR A 789 -12.38 -5.58 -10.34
CA TYR A 789 -11.24 -6.43 -9.99
C TYR A 789 -9.95 -6.05 -10.71
N TRP A 790 -10.02 -5.43 -11.90
CA TRP A 790 -8.84 -4.89 -12.57
C TRP A 790 -7.98 -3.95 -11.70
N PRO A 791 -8.52 -2.87 -11.10
CA PRO A 791 -7.72 -2.03 -10.19
C PRO A 791 -7.34 -2.76 -8.90
N LEU A 792 -8.27 -3.53 -8.31
CA LEU A 792 -8.08 -4.24 -7.03
C LEU A 792 -6.94 -5.26 -7.09
N GLU A 793 -6.76 -5.95 -8.22
CA GLU A 793 -5.70 -6.95 -8.41
C GLU A 793 -4.42 -6.33 -9.03
N GLY A 794 -4.34 -5.00 -9.10
CA GLY A 794 -3.17 -4.22 -9.56
C GLY A 794 -3.02 -4.11 -11.09
N GLY A 795 -4.03 -4.52 -11.85
CA GLY A 795 -4.03 -4.53 -13.31
C GLY A 795 -3.10 -5.60 -13.89
N LEU A 796 -2.44 -5.30 -15.01
CA LEU A 796 -1.41 -6.17 -15.56
C LEU A 796 -0.09 -5.99 -14.79
N ILE A 797 0.22 -6.94 -13.92
CA ILE A 797 1.50 -7.02 -13.21
C ILE A 797 2.61 -7.51 -14.17
N PRO A 798 3.68 -6.74 -14.42
CA PRO A 798 4.81 -7.21 -15.22
C PRO A 798 5.63 -8.27 -14.48
N PRO A 799 6.10 -9.35 -15.15
CA PRO A 799 6.89 -10.40 -14.50
C PRO A 799 8.28 -9.93 -14.01
N GLU A 800 8.74 -8.76 -14.43
CA GLU A 800 9.97 -8.14 -13.92
C GLU A 800 9.78 -7.38 -12.60
N LEU A 801 8.54 -7.04 -12.21
CA LEU A 801 8.23 -6.27 -10.99
C LEU A 801 8.42 -7.13 -9.73
N ASP A 802 9.67 -7.33 -9.32
CA ASP A 802 10.07 -8.30 -8.29
C ASP A 802 10.26 -7.73 -6.88
N TYR A 803 10.02 -6.43 -6.66
CA TYR A 803 10.40 -5.73 -5.42
C TYR A 803 9.88 -6.39 -4.13
N MET A 804 8.64 -6.90 -4.12
CA MET A 804 8.09 -7.64 -2.99
C MET A 804 8.78 -9.00 -2.79
N ASP A 805 9.05 -9.76 -3.87
CA ASP A 805 9.76 -11.05 -3.77
C ASP A 805 11.21 -10.85 -3.27
N LEU A 806 11.83 -9.76 -3.70
CA LEU A 806 13.13 -9.29 -3.23
C LEU A 806 13.08 -8.94 -1.74
N GLY A 807 12.05 -8.21 -1.29
CA GLY A 807 11.81 -7.94 0.13
C GLY A 807 11.67 -9.21 0.98
N GLU A 808 10.96 -10.22 0.47
CA GLU A 808 10.85 -11.53 1.11
C GLU A 808 12.18 -12.29 1.14
N MET A 809 12.92 -12.32 0.04
CA MET A 809 14.26 -12.91 -0.02
C MET A 809 15.23 -12.23 0.94
N LEU A 810 15.15 -10.92 1.14
CA LEU A 810 15.97 -10.18 2.09
C LEU A 810 15.55 -10.44 3.53
N PHE A 811 14.33 -10.06 3.92
CA PHE A 811 13.94 -9.94 5.32
C PHE A 811 13.64 -11.29 5.99
N ARG A 812 12.87 -12.18 5.35
CA ARG A 812 12.62 -13.54 5.89
C ARG A 812 13.61 -14.57 5.36
N GLY A 813 13.97 -14.49 4.08
CA GLY A 813 14.88 -15.42 3.43
C GLY A 813 16.30 -15.37 3.99
N LEU A 814 16.97 -14.21 3.86
CA LEU A 814 18.35 -14.00 4.28
C LEU A 814 18.49 -13.47 5.70
N ARG A 815 17.40 -12.95 6.28
CA ARG A 815 17.38 -12.24 7.58
C ARG A 815 18.30 -11.02 7.51
N LEU A 816 18.01 -10.15 6.55
CA LEU A 816 18.63 -8.85 6.34
C LEU A 816 17.55 -7.79 6.31
N ASP A 817 17.59 -6.87 7.28
CA ASP A 817 16.67 -5.74 7.27
C ASP A 817 17.06 -4.71 6.20
N PHE A 818 16.05 -3.98 5.70
CA PHE A 818 16.16 -3.02 4.61
C PHE A 818 15.07 -1.94 4.72
N THR A 819 15.26 -0.83 4.00
CA THR A 819 14.24 0.21 3.86
C THR A 819 13.93 0.43 2.38
N TYR A 820 12.64 0.41 2.00
CA TYR A 820 12.23 0.86 0.67
C TYR A 820 12.46 2.37 0.58
N LEU A 821 13.37 2.81 -0.29
CA LEU A 821 13.68 4.22 -0.46
C LEU A 821 12.84 4.79 -1.61
N HIS A 822 12.01 5.78 -1.32
CA HIS A 822 11.17 6.43 -2.31
C HIS A 822 12.01 7.31 -3.26
N PRO A 823 11.78 7.31 -4.60
CA PRO A 823 12.62 8.05 -5.55
C PRO A 823 12.76 9.55 -5.26
N GLU A 824 11.70 10.20 -4.77
CA GLU A 824 11.72 11.62 -4.39
C GLU A 824 12.53 11.89 -3.10
N VAL A 825 12.62 10.89 -2.22
CA VAL A 825 13.39 10.96 -0.97
C VAL A 825 14.87 10.70 -1.26
N LEU A 826 15.17 9.76 -2.16
CA LEU A 826 16.51 9.59 -2.76
C LEU A 826 17.01 10.88 -3.42
N GLU A 827 16.15 11.63 -4.12
CA GLU A 827 16.49 12.96 -4.66
C GLU A 827 16.71 14.00 -3.55
N LYS A 828 15.69 14.23 -2.70
CA LYS A 828 15.58 15.47 -1.91
C LYS A 828 16.05 15.38 -0.46
N ARG A 829 16.21 14.16 0.09
CA ARG A 829 16.46 13.93 1.53
C ARG A 829 17.68 13.05 1.83
N THR A 830 18.50 12.71 0.84
CA THR A 830 19.72 11.90 1.08
C THR A 830 21.02 12.68 0.92
N ILE A 831 22.03 12.28 1.69
CA ILE A 831 23.43 12.70 1.55
C ILE A 831 24.23 11.52 0.99
N ILE A 832 25.20 11.78 0.12
CA ILE A 832 26.08 10.77 -0.50
C ILE A 832 27.53 11.16 -0.21
N GLU A 833 28.18 10.41 0.69
CA GLU A 833 29.54 10.67 1.15
C GLU A 833 30.24 9.33 1.46
N ASN A 834 31.53 9.20 1.12
CA ASN A 834 32.38 8.07 1.52
C ASN A 834 31.78 6.66 1.27
N GLY A 835 31.12 6.45 0.13
CA GLY A 835 30.46 5.19 -0.22
C GLY A 835 29.17 4.88 0.52
N LEU A 836 28.63 5.84 1.30
CA LEU A 836 27.38 5.71 2.06
C LEU A 836 26.28 6.62 1.50
N LEU A 837 25.06 6.09 1.43
CA LEU A 837 23.83 6.82 1.13
C LEU A 837 23.06 7.02 2.44
N THR A 838 23.08 8.24 2.98
CA THR A 838 22.48 8.56 4.30
C THR A 838 21.13 9.23 4.12
N LEU A 839 20.07 8.68 4.73
CA LEU A 839 18.77 9.34 4.86
C LEU A 839 18.86 10.44 5.92
N ASN A 840 18.76 11.70 5.50
CA ASN A 840 19.06 12.88 6.31
C ASN A 840 17.82 13.40 7.07
N ASN A 841 17.08 12.49 7.69
CA ASN A 841 15.97 12.80 8.58
C ASN A 841 16.47 13.16 10.00
N LYS A 842 15.61 13.78 10.83
CA LYS A 842 15.94 14.30 12.17
C LYS A 842 15.96 13.20 13.21
N GLU A 843 14.93 12.36 13.24
CA GLU A 843 14.85 11.23 14.17
C GLU A 843 15.36 9.96 13.49
N ASN A 844 14.76 9.57 12.36
CA ASN A 844 15.07 8.34 11.64
C ASN A 844 16.25 8.50 10.66
N ARG A 845 17.46 8.72 11.19
CA ARG A 845 18.70 8.77 10.39
C ARG A 845 19.24 7.36 10.08
N GLU A 846 19.09 6.94 8.83
CA GLU A 846 19.59 5.65 8.31
C GLU A 846 20.81 5.83 7.39
N GLN A 847 21.68 4.82 7.31
CA GLN A 847 22.89 4.85 6.48
C GLN A 847 23.03 3.55 5.69
N PHE A 848 22.77 3.63 4.38
CA PHE A 848 22.78 2.49 3.48
C PHE A 848 24.15 2.33 2.80
N ARG A 849 24.66 1.10 2.79
CA ARG A 849 25.87 0.68 2.07
C ARG A 849 25.55 0.14 0.67
N VAL A 850 24.33 -0.37 0.49
CA VAL A 850 23.84 -0.91 -0.78
C VAL A 850 22.52 -0.24 -1.17
N LEU A 851 22.40 0.17 -2.43
CA LEU A 851 21.14 0.56 -3.04
C LEU A 851 20.74 -0.50 -4.07
N ILE A 852 19.63 -1.19 -3.82
CA ILE A 852 19.10 -2.23 -4.69
C ILE A 852 18.00 -1.64 -5.59
N LEU A 853 18.08 -1.89 -6.89
CA LEU A 853 17.09 -1.52 -7.90
C LEU A 853 16.29 -2.77 -8.27
N PRO A 854 15.00 -2.86 -7.89
CA PRO A 854 14.10 -3.90 -8.39
C PRO A 854 13.94 -3.84 -9.91
N GLY A 855 13.47 -4.94 -10.49
CA GLY A 855 13.26 -5.03 -11.93
C GLY A 855 12.21 -4.05 -12.45
N GLY A 856 12.59 -3.28 -13.48
CA GLY A 856 11.68 -2.34 -14.12
C GLY A 856 12.30 -1.56 -15.26
N ASP A 857 11.48 -1.22 -16.26
CA ASP A 857 11.98 -0.55 -17.47
C ASP A 857 11.98 0.98 -17.41
N THR A 858 11.36 1.56 -16.37
CA THR A 858 11.14 3.00 -16.21
C THR A 858 11.60 3.47 -14.83
N ILE A 859 12.39 4.54 -14.77
CA ILE A 859 12.88 5.19 -13.55
C ILE A 859 12.85 6.72 -13.68
N SER A 860 12.78 7.48 -12.59
CA SER A 860 13.03 8.93 -12.64
C SER A 860 14.48 9.22 -13.04
N ALA A 861 14.68 10.16 -13.96
CA ALA A 861 16.00 10.64 -14.35
C ALA A 861 16.71 11.38 -13.20
N ALA A 862 15.97 12.00 -12.26
CA ALA A 862 16.55 12.53 -11.03
C ALA A 862 17.09 11.41 -10.13
N ALA A 863 16.33 10.32 -9.95
CA ALA A 863 16.81 9.15 -9.23
C ALA A 863 18.02 8.49 -9.93
N ALA A 864 18.01 8.38 -11.26
CA ALA A 864 19.14 7.88 -12.05
C ALA A 864 20.42 8.70 -11.82
N LYS A 865 20.31 10.03 -11.77
CA LYS A 865 21.44 10.93 -11.41
C LYS A 865 21.99 10.64 -10.01
N ARG A 866 21.13 10.44 -9.01
CA ARG A 866 21.53 10.07 -7.63
C ARG A 866 22.22 8.70 -7.57
N ILE A 867 21.79 7.74 -8.39
CA ILE A 867 22.41 6.41 -8.52
C ILE A 867 23.83 6.53 -9.10
N VAL A 868 24.04 7.36 -10.12
CA VAL A 868 25.39 7.66 -10.66
C VAL A 868 26.26 8.36 -9.60
N GLU A 869 25.72 9.32 -8.86
CA GLU A 869 26.43 9.99 -7.76
C GLU A 869 26.86 9.01 -6.67
N PHE A 870 25.98 8.09 -6.26
CA PHE A 870 26.29 7.06 -5.26
C PHE A 870 27.38 6.09 -5.76
N TYR A 871 27.28 5.65 -7.01
CA TYR A 871 28.31 4.83 -7.66
C TYR A 871 29.68 5.52 -7.66
N ARG A 872 29.75 6.76 -8.14
CA ARG A 872 30.99 7.56 -8.20
C ARG A 872 31.59 7.84 -6.82
N ALA A 873 30.76 7.93 -5.77
CA ALA A 873 31.19 8.13 -4.39
C ALA A 873 31.73 6.86 -3.70
N GLY A 874 31.78 5.71 -4.38
CA GLY A 874 32.24 4.44 -3.81
C GLY A 874 31.13 3.49 -3.36
N GLY A 875 29.86 3.84 -3.60
CA GLY A 875 28.70 3.05 -3.18
C GLY A 875 28.52 1.72 -3.93
N VAL A 876 27.70 0.84 -3.36
CA VAL A 876 27.37 -0.46 -3.97
C VAL A 876 25.93 -0.47 -4.49
N ILE A 877 25.74 -0.88 -5.74
CA ILE A 877 24.44 -0.95 -6.40
C ILE A 877 24.19 -2.38 -6.86
N VAL A 878 22.97 -2.88 -6.68
CA VAL A 878 22.53 -4.19 -7.18
C VAL A 878 21.24 -3.99 -7.97
N ALA A 879 21.15 -4.47 -9.21
CA ALA A 879 19.91 -4.47 -9.98
C ALA A 879 19.42 -5.89 -10.24
N THR A 880 18.11 -6.11 -10.21
CA THR A 880 17.48 -7.41 -10.48
C THR A 880 16.65 -7.41 -11.76
N ARG A 881 16.47 -8.58 -12.38
CA ARG A 881 15.62 -8.88 -13.55
C ARG A 881 15.90 -8.08 -14.82
N ARG A 882 15.65 -6.77 -14.81
CA ARG A 882 15.64 -5.89 -15.98
C ARG A 882 16.11 -4.49 -15.60
N LEU A 883 17.17 -4.03 -16.27
CA LEU A 883 17.68 -2.66 -16.17
C LEU A 883 16.71 -1.66 -16.84
N PRO A 884 16.60 -0.42 -16.34
CA PRO A 884 15.71 0.59 -16.90
C PRO A 884 16.21 1.14 -18.24
N SER A 885 15.30 1.51 -19.13
CA SER A 885 15.60 2.10 -20.44
C SER A 885 14.74 3.33 -20.78
N LYS A 886 13.80 3.68 -19.90
CA LYS A 886 12.87 4.81 -20.01
C LYS A 886 12.97 5.70 -18.78
N SER A 887 12.71 6.99 -18.99
CA SER A 887 12.54 7.98 -17.94
C SER A 887 11.06 8.16 -17.59
N ALA A 888 10.78 8.47 -16.32
CA ALA A 888 9.48 8.93 -15.85
C ALA A 888 9.10 10.33 -16.40
N GLU A 889 10.05 11.03 -17.01
CA GLU A 889 9.98 12.41 -17.45
C GLU A 889 10.14 12.50 -18.98
N PHE A 890 9.40 13.42 -19.61
CA PHE A 890 9.40 13.56 -21.06
C PHE A 890 10.79 13.88 -21.64
N GLY A 891 11.22 13.08 -22.62
CA GLY A 891 12.48 13.29 -23.36
C GLY A 891 13.76 12.87 -22.64
N ARG A 892 13.72 12.47 -21.35
CA ARG A 892 14.92 12.24 -20.53
C ARG A 892 15.44 10.79 -20.50
N ASN A 893 14.94 9.93 -21.39
CA ASN A 893 15.41 8.53 -21.54
C ASN A 893 16.94 8.41 -21.68
N ARG A 894 17.59 9.41 -22.31
CA ARG A 894 19.05 9.46 -22.47
C ARG A 894 19.79 9.35 -21.13
N GLU A 895 19.34 10.07 -20.09
CA GLU A 895 20.01 10.11 -18.78
C GLU A 895 19.92 8.75 -18.07
N VAL A 896 18.84 8.00 -18.30
CA VAL A 896 18.66 6.63 -17.80
C VAL A 896 19.59 5.65 -18.52
N LEU A 897 19.74 5.79 -19.84
CA LEU A 897 20.66 4.97 -20.63
C LEU A 897 22.14 5.29 -20.31
N GLU A 898 22.47 6.55 -20.07
CA GLU A 898 23.82 6.97 -19.62
C GLU A 898 24.13 6.43 -18.21
N MET A 899 23.16 6.44 -17.28
CA MET A 899 23.30 5.77 -15.98
C MET A 899 23.53 4.26 -16.14
N VAL A 900 22.78 3.57 -17.00
CA VAL A 900 22.94 2.12 -17.24
C VAL A 900 24.29 1.79 -17.88
N ALA A 901 24.76 2.64 -18.81
CA ALA A 901 26.07 2.52 -19.41
C ALA A 901 27.20 2.64 -18.36
N GLU A 902 27.19 3.71 -17.55
CA GLU A 902 28.26 3.99 -16.60
C GLU A 902 28.23 3.07 -15.37
N VAL A 903 27.06 2.85 -14.77
CA VAL A 903 26.96 2.09 -13.52
C VAL A 903 27.14 0.60 -13.79
N PHE A 904 26.36 0.03 -14.72
CA PHE A 904 26.31 -1.42 -14.93
C PHE A 904 27.19 -1.92 -16.06
N GLY A 905 27.78 -1.05 -16.88
CA GLY A 905 28.67 -1.43 -17.99
C GLY A 905 27.94 -1.90 -19.26
N PHE A 906 26.71 -1.42 -19.49
CA PHE A 906 25.86 -1.73 -20.65
C PHE A 906 25.66 -0.49 -21.55
N PRO A 907 26.69 -0.05 -22.31
CA PRO A 907 26.58 1.12 -23.18
C PRO A 907 25.68 0.88 -24.40
N ALA A 908 25.05 1.95 -24.89
CA ALA A 908 24.06 1.90 -25.96
C ALA A 908 24.71 1.90 -27.36
N GLY A 909 25.15 0.73 -27.82
CA GLY A 909 25.70 0.50 -29.17
C GLY A 909 27.19 0.17 -29.20
N ASP A 910 27.90 0.38 -28.09
CA ASP A 910 29.28 -0.06 -27.87
C ASP A 910 29.34 -1.47 -27.25
N PRO A 911 30.53 -2.11 -27.20
CA PRO A 911 30.71 -3.38 -26.49
C PRO A 911 30.41 -3.30 -24.99
N LEU A 912 29.95 -4.41 -24.41
CA LEU A 912 29.77 -4.58 -22.96
C LEU A 912 31.09 -4.34 -22.21
N THR A 913 31.08 -3.50 -21.18
CA THR A 913 32.25 -3.28 -20.28
C THR A 913 32.13 -4.03 -18.95
N ALA A 914 30.97 -4.62 -18.67
CA ALA A 914 30.74 -5.43 -17.48
C ALA A 914 31.50 -6.76 -17.50
N GLU A 915 32.04 -7.14 -16.34
CA GLU A 915 32.61 -8.46 -16.06
C GLU A 915 31.48 -9.50 -16.03
N ILE A 916 31.52 -10.50 -16.92
CA ILE A 916 30.57 -11.61 -16.92
C ILE A 916 31.05 -12.67 -15.92
N ARG A 917 30.25 -12.93 -14.87
CA ARG A 917 30.56 -13.89 -13.82
C ARG A 917 29.62 -15.10 -13.88
N PRO A 918 30.14 -16.32 -14.13
CA PRO A 918 29.33 -17.53 -14.14
C PRO A 918 29.02 -18.04 -12.72
N VAL A 919 27.79 -18.49 -12.51
CA VAL A 919 27.38 -19.28 -11.33
C VAL A 919 27.52 -20.75 -11.70
N VAL A 920 28.71 -21.31 -11.44
CA VAL A 920 29.18 -22.59 -11.99
C VAL A 920 28.18 -23.75 -11.83
N ASP A 921 27.54 -23.87 -10.65
CA ASP A 921 26.64 -24.98 -10.33
C ASP A 921 25.20 -24.80 -10.85
N ASP A 922 24.78 -23.57 -11.15
CA ASP A 922 23.40 -23.22 -11.55
C ASP A 922 23.29 -22.80 -13.04
N PHE A 923 24.39 -22.83 -13.80
CA PHE A 923 24.48 -22.44 -15.22
C PHE A 923 24.05 -20.99 -15.57
N LYS A 924 23.87 -20.13 -14.56
CA LYS A 924 23.52 -18.72 -14.73
C LYS A 924 24.76 -17.83 -14.94
N ASN A 925 24.55 -16.65 -15.51
CA ASN A 925 25.53 -15.56 -15.47
C ASN A 925 24.94 -14.35 -14.72
N TYR A 926 25.80 -13.63 -14.01
CA TYR A 926 25.53 -12.28 -13.52
C TYR A 926 26.65 -11.34 -13.96
N PHE A 927 26.39 -10.04 -13.89
CA PHE A 927 27.31 -9.02 -14.38
C PHE A 927 27.82 -8.19 -13.21
N ALA A 928 29.12 -7.88 -13.20
CA ALA A 928 29.74 -6.98 -12.23
C ALA A 928 30.47 -5.84 -12.94
N HIS A 929 30.39 -4.63 -12.41
CA HIS A 929 31.08 -3.46 -12.97
C HIS A 929 31.63 -2.59 -11.84
N ARG A 930 32.81 -1.99 -12.04
CA ARG A 930 33.57 -1.31 -10.97
C ARG A 930 34.27 -0.06 -11.50
N ASN A 931 34.29 1.00 -10.69
CA ASN A 931 34.99 2.25 -11.01
C ASN A 931 36.27 2.42 -10.17
N SER A 932 37.04 3.47 -10.48
CA SER A 932 38.32 3.77 -9.83
C SER A 932 38.22 4.26 -8.38
N THR A 933 37.04 4.69 -7.91
CA THR A 933 36.78 5.11 -6.52
C THR A 933 36.28 3.97 -5.64
N GLY A 934 36.26 2.73 -6.15
CA GLY A 934 35.83 1.54 -5.41
C GLY A 934 34.32 1.27 -5.43
N GLY A 935 33.55 2.07 -6.18
CA GLY A 935 32.13 1.86 -6.41
C GLY A 935 31.88 0.61 -7.24
N ARG A 936 30.80 -0.12 -6.90
CA ARG A 936 30.51 -1.45 -7.43
C ARG A 936 29.07 -1.55 -7.86
N ALA A 937 28.84 -2.14 -9.02
CA ALA A 937 27.51 -2.45 -9.52
C ALA A 937 27.43 -3.95 -9.85
N TYR A 938 26.28 -4.55 -9.54
CA TYR A 938 25.96 -5.92 -9.91
C TYR A 938 24.61 -5.94 -10.61
N PHE A 939 24.48 -6.62 -11.75
CA PHE A 939 23.18 -6.88 -12.40
C PHE A 939 22.91 -8.39 -12.41
N LEU A 940 21.75 -8.76 -11.85
CA LEU A 940 21.30 -10.13 -11.63
C LEU A 940 20.03 -10.37 -12.50
N PRO A 941 20.15 -10.86 -13.74
CA PRO A 941 18.99 -11.08 -14.62
C PRO A 941 18.03 -12.15 -14.07
N GLU A 942 18.60 -13.19 -13.46
CA GLU A 942 17.87 -14.31 -12.86
C GLU A 942 18.17 -14.39 -11.35
N PRO A 943 17.70 -13.42 -10.55
CA PRO A 943 18.01 -13.36 -9.12
C PRO A 943 17.43 -14.57 -8.39
N ASP A 944 18.25 -15.17 -7.55
CA ASP A 944 17.82 -16.12 -6.52
C ASP A 944 18.57 -15.85 -5.22
N ILE A 945 18.14 -16.52 -4.15
CA ILE A 945 18.65 -16.27 -2.81
C ILE A 945 20.13 -16.67 -2.62
N LYS A 946 20.67 -17.63 -3.37
CA LYS A 946 22.10 -17.98 -3.30
C LYS A 946 22.94 -16.84 -3.86
N LEU A 947 22.60 -16.42 -5.08
CA LEU A 947 23.30 -15.36 -5.82
C LEU A 947 23.20 -14.03 -5.07
N LEU A 948 22.01 -13.68 -4.57
CA LEU A 948 21.79 -12.47 -3.77
C LEU A 948 22.61 -12.50 -2.47
N ASN A 949 22.66 -13.63 -1.76
CA ASN A 949 23.50 -13.76 -0.55
C ASN A 949 24.99 -13.60 -0.85
N ALA A 950 25.48 -14.21 -1.94
CA ALA A 950 26.88 -14.13 -2.34
C ALA A 950 27.29 -12.68 -2.67
N VAL A 951 26.49 -12.00 -3.50
CA VAL A 951 26.70 -10.59 -3.86
C VAL A 951 26.59 -9.68 -2.63
N LEU A 952 25.62 -9.91 -1.72
CA LEU A 952 25.48 -9.10 -0.50
C LEU A 952 26.59 -9.37 0.54
N ARG A 953 27.21 -10.56 0.56
CA ARG A 953 28.42 -10.82 1.38
C ARG A 953 29.68 -10.23 0.75
N GLU A 954 29.77 -10.14 -0.58
CA GLU A 954 30.82 -9.35 -1.24
C GLU A 954 30.61 -7.85 -0.97
N ALA A 955 29.36 -7.37 -1.01
CA ALA A 955 29.00 -5.97 -0.80
C ALA A 955 29.25 -5.50 0.64
N VAL A 956 28.70 -6.23 1.62
CA VAL A 956 28.68 -5.90 3.05
C VAL A 956 29.32 -7.08 3.82
N PRO A 957 30.67 -7.11 3.93
CA PRO A 957 31.40 -8.27 4.46
C PRO A 957 31.29 -8.42 5.99
N VAL A 958 30.92 -7.34 6.69
CA VAL A 958 30.41 -7.35 8.06
C VAL A 958 29.06 -6.64 8.01
N ARG A 959 28.01 -7.34 8.44
CA ARG A 959 26.61 -6.88 8.46
C ARG A 959 26.27 -6.31 9.84
N ASP A 960 25.25 -5.46 9.91
CA ASP A 960 24.70 -5.01 11.20
C ASP A 960 24.29 -6.18 12.10
N VAL A 961 23.62 -7.18 11.51
CA VAL A 961 23.28 -8.47 12.12
C VAL A 961 23.57 -9.58 11.11
N ASP A 962 24.28 -10.63 11.52
CA ASP A 962 24.43 -11.89 10.76
C ASP A 962 24.06 -13.09 11.65
N ILE A 963 22.81 -13.52 11.56
CA ILE A 963 22.30 -14.74 12.23
C ILE A 963 22.94 -15.96 11.55
N GLN A 964 23.69 -16.76 12.30
CA GLN A 964 24.48 -17.89 11.79
C GLN A 964 23.61 -19.13 11.53
N LEU A 965 22.62 -18.99 10.65
CA LEU A 965 21.71 -20.03 10.17
C LEU A 965 21.63 -20.00 8.64
N PRO A 966 21.33 -21.14 7.98
CA PRO A 966 21.06 -21.15 6.54
C PRO A 966 19.85 -20.24 6.19
N PRO A 967 19.76 -19.75 4.94
CA PRO A 967 18.60 -19.02 4.46
C PRO A 967 17.30 -19.84 4.59
N MET A 968 16.20 -19.17 4.92
CA MET A 968 14.86 -19.75 4.99
C MET A 968 14.15 -19.56 3.66
N TRP A 969 14.35 -20.47 2.70
CA TRP A 969 13.79 -20.28 1.35
C TRP A 969 13.42 -21.59 0.63
N PRO A 970 12.27 -21.64 -0.08
CA PRO A 970 11.23 -20.61 -0.14
C PRO A 970 10.52 -20.44 1.21
N VAL A 971 10.16 -19.20 1.55
CA VAL A 971 9.22 -18.90 2.64
C VAL A 971 7.82 -19.27 2.15
N LYS A 972 7.02 -19.94 2.98
CA LYS A 972 5.61 -20.23 2.65
C LYS A 972 4.78 -18.96 2.71
N MET A 973 3.80 -18.81 1.83
CA MET A 973 3.01 -17.58 1.70
C MET A 973 1.52 -17.85 1.81
N GLY A 974 0.74 -16.79 2.04
CA GLY A 974 -0.71 -16.91 2.18
C GLY A 974 -1.09 -17.80 3.38
N THR A 975 -2.13 -18.61 3.21
CA THR A 975 -2.64 -19.50 4.26
C THR A 975 -1.73 -20.69 4.60
N GLU A 976 -0.59 -20.85 3.94
CA GLU A 976 0.42 -21.87 4.26
C GLU A 976 1.57 -21.35 5.15
N TYR A 977 1.60 -20.05 5.45
CA TYR A 977 2.64 -19.43 6.26
C TYR A 977 2.70 -20.00 7.69
N ASP A 978 3.88 -20.52 8.08
CA ASP A 978 4.13 -21.17 9.36
C ASP A 978 4.99 -20.35 10.35
N GLY A 979 5.41 -19.14 9.96
CA GLY A 979 6.23 -18.24 10.77
C GLY A 979 7.67 -18.09 10.24
N ALA A 980 8.43 -17.19 10.84
CA ALA A 980 9.83 -16.97 10.50
C ALA A 980 10.69 -16.64 11.75
N LEU A 981 12.01 -16.64 11.57
CA LEU A 981 12.95 -16.00 12.48
C LEU A 981 13.39 -14.68 11.84
N THR A 982 13.03 -13.56 12.46
CA THR A 982 13.24 -12.20 11.95
C THR A 982 13.77 -11.29 13.06
N TYR A 983 14.17 -10.07 12.72
CA TYR A 983 14.56 -9.05 13.69
C TYR A 983 14.26 -7.65 13.16
N ILE A 984 14.27 -6.67 14.07
CA ILE A 984 14.50 -5.25 13.76
C ILE A 984 15.58 -4.71 14.69
N HIS A 985 16.42 -3.81 14.17
CA HIS A 985 17.37 -3.03 14.98
C HIS A 985 16.96 -1.55 14.99
N LYS A 986 16.83 -0.98 16.19
CA LYS A 986 16.68 0.47 16.40
C LYS A 986 17.75 1.01 17.33
N VAL A 987 18.10 2.30 17.19
CA VAL A 987 18.90 3.02 18.18
C VAL A 987 18.06 4.15 18.80
N LYS A 988 17.91 4.11 20.12
CA LYS A 988 17.09 5.03 20.94
C LYS A 988 17.82 5.29 22.26
N ASP A 989 17.75 6.52 22.80
CA ASP A 989 18.42 6.89 24.06
C ASP A 989 19.92 6.51 24.12
N SER A 990 20.62 6.68 22.99
CA SER A 990 22.02 6.25 22.77
C SER A 990 22.31 4.76 23.04
N ARG A 991 21.29 3.88 22.89
CA ARG A 991 21.38 2.42 23.02
C ARG A 991 20.88 1.74 21.75
N ASP A 992 21.49 0.63 21.40
CA ASP A 992 21.02 -0.33 20.42
C ASP A 992 19.93 -1.22 21.05
N ILE A 993 18.88 -1.46 20.26
CA ILE A 993 17.70 -2.27 20.61
C ILE A 993 17.51 -3.26 19.47
N TYR A 994 17.91 -4.51 19.70
CA TYR A 994 17.68 -5.62 18.76
C TYR A 994 16.48 -6.43 19.24
N PHE A 995 15.37 -6.38 18.52
CA PHE A 995 14.21 -7.25 18.76
C PHE A 995 14.33 -8.48 17.87
N PHE A 996 14.47 -9.67 18.44
CA PHE A 996 14.47 -10.93 17.72
C PHE A 996 13.14 -11.66 17.91
N ALA A 997 12.50 -12.01 16.80
CA ALA A 997 11.17 -12.61 16.76
C ALA A 997 11.23 -14.01 16.13
N ASN A 998 10.71 -15.02 16.82
CA ASN A 998 10.53 -16.37 16.30
C ASN A 998 9.04 -16.71 16.24
N SER A 999 8.38 -16.38 15.13
CA SER A 999 6.97 -16.72 14.87
C SER A 999 6.78 -18.18 14.39
N GLN A 1000 7.85 -18.99 14.30
CA GLN A 1000 7.75 -20.41 13.96
C GLN A 1000 7.22 -21.27 15.12
N ASP A 1001 6.64 -22.43 14.80
CA ASP A 1001 6.28 -23.48 15.77
C ASP A 1001 7.48 -24.36 16.21
N THR A 1002 8.71 -23.93 15.90
CA THR A 1002 9.97 -24.62 16.22
C THR A 1002 10.88 -23.75 17.09
N ALA A 1003 11.71 -24.38 17.92
CA ALA A 1003 12.71 -23.67 18.73
C ALA A 1003 13.91 -23.25 17.87
N VAL A 1004 14.53 -22.13 18.24
CA VAL A 1004 15.77 -21.60 17.65
C VAL A 1004 16.88 -21.62 18.70
N ASP A 1005 18.05 -22.15 18.35
CA ASP A 1005 19.30 -21.97 19.09
C ASP A 1005 20.38 -21.63 18.05
N ALA A 1006 20.83 -20.38 18.05
CA ALA A 1006 21.72 -19.84 17.02
C ALA A 1006 22.77 -18.90 17.62
N SER A 1007 23.93 -18.82 16.96
CA SER A 1007 24.85 -17.69 17.17
C SER A 1007 24.41 -16.51 16.31
N VAL A 1008 24.45 -15.30 16.86
CA VAL A 1008 24.20 -14.07 16.11
C VAL A 1008 25.42 -13.17 16.27
N VAL A 1009 25.97 -12.73 15.14
CA VAL A 1009 27.07 -11.75 15.12
C VAL A 1009 26.46 -10.37 14.89
N LEU A 1010 26.81 -9.42 15.76
CA LEU A 1010 26.34 -8.03 15.73
C LEU A 1010 27.52 -7.10 15.43
N ARG A 1011 27.27 -6.04 14.65
CA ARG A 1011 28.27 -5.02 14.34
C ARG A 1011 28.68 -4.24 15.60
N GLY A 1012 29.99 -4.03 15.78
CA GLY A 1012 30.53 -3.24 16.88
C GLY A 1012 30.73 -4.02 18.19
N LYS A 1013 31.29 -3.32 19.18
CA LYS A 1013 31.50 -3.84 20.54
C LYS A 1013 30.32 -3.40 21.43
N LYS A 1014 29.39 -4.32 21.73
CA LYS A 1014 28.11 -4.03 22.40
C LYS A 1014 28.03 -4.66 23.79
N ASN A 1015 27.58 -3.91 24.80
CA ASN A 1015 27.41 -4.42 26.17
C ASN A 1015 25.92 -4.67 26.45
N LEU A 1016 25.43 -5.87 26.15
CA LEU A 1016 23.99 -6.14 26.05
C LEU A 1016 23.38 -6.76 27.32
N GLU A 1017 22.14 -6.37 27.59
CA GLU A 1017 21.22 -7.04 28.50
C GLU A 1017 20.11 -7.73 27.69
N ILE A 1018 19.62 -8.87 28.16
CA ILE A 1018 18.44 -9.56 27.63
C ILE A 1018 17.21 -9.02 28.36
N TRP A 1019 16.24 -8.49 27.62
CA TRP A 1019 14.97 -7.99 28.15
C TRP A 1019 13.84 -8.85 27.56
N ASN A 1020 13.06 -9.54 28.41
CA ASN A 1020 12.04 -10.49 27.98
C ASN A 1020 10.68 -9.77 27.80
N PRO A 1021 10.14 -9.63 26.56
CA PRO A 1021 8.87 -8.94 26.36
C PRO A 1021 7.66 -9.71 26.92
N HIS A 1022 7.75 -11.04 27.09
CA HIS A 1022 6.64 -11.86 27.60
C HIS A 1022 6.45 -11.67 29.11
N THR A 1023 7.52 -11.80 29.89
CA THR A 1023 7.47 -11.68 31.36
C THR A 1023 7.77 -10.28 31.89
N GLY A 1024 8.52 -9.47 31.14
CA GLY A 1024 9.06 -8.19 31.61
C GLY A 1024 10.36 -8.31 32.41
N GLU A 1025 10.94 -9.51 32.49
CA GLU A 1025 12.21 -9.77 33.19
C GLU A 1025 13.43 -9.25 32.42
N ARG A 1026 14.56 -9.12 33.13
CA ARG A 1026 15.85 -8.71 32.58
C ARG A 1026 16.99 -9.57 33.11
N LEU A 1027 17.85 -10.00 32.20
CA LEU A 1027 19.00 -10.87 32.44
C LEU A 1027 20.26 -10.26 31.79
N ALA A 1028 21.45 -10.64 32.26
CA ALA A 1028 22.69 -10.31 31.54
C ALA A 1028 22.81 -11.14 30.25
N ALA A 1029 23.30 -10.56 29.15
CA ALA A 1029 23.60 -11.32 27.94
C ALA A 1029 25.00 -11.96 28.01
N GLU A 1030 25.12 -13.22 27.59
CA GLU A 1030 26.42 -13.82 27.29
C GLU A 1030 26.97 -13.24 25.97
N VAL A 1031 27.80 -12.21 26.08
CA VAL A 1031 28.48 -11.56 24.95
C VAL A 1031 29.92 -12.07 24.78
N ARG A 1032 30.35 -12.25 23.53
CA ARG A 1032 31.76 -12.47 23.16
C ARG A 1032 32.19 -11.48 22.09
N HIS A 1033 33.18 -10.66 22.37
CA HIS A 1033 33.76 -9.77 21.36
C HIS A 1033 34.84 -10.49 20.52
N SER A 1034 34.98 -10.06 19.26
CA SER A 1034 36.03 -10.43 18.32
C SER A 1034 36.14 -9.38 17.22
N GLU A 1035 36.98 -9.60 16.21
CA GLU A 1035 37.04 -8.76 15.00
C GLU A 1035 36.73 -9.61 13.77
N GLN A 1036 36.10 -9.02 12.76
CA GLN A 1036 35.88 -9.61 11.44
C GLN A 1036 36.23 -8.57 10.38
N ASN A 1037 37.09 -8.91 9.41
CA ASN A 1037 37.52 -8.01 8.34
C ASN A 1037 38.08 -6.64 8.82
N GLY A 1038 38.60 -6.56 10.05
CA GLY A 1038 39.09 -5.33 10.68
C GLY A 1038 38.02 -4.48 11.39
N GLU A 1039 36.76 -4.92 11.41
CA GLU A 1039 35.68 -4.28 12.17
C GLU A 1039 35.41 -5.07 13.47
N PRO A 1040 35.27 -4.43 14.64
CA PRO A 1040 34.90 -5.11 15.87
C PRO A 1040 33.47 -5.64 15.78
N VAL A 1041 33.23 -6.83 16.32
CA VAL A 1041 31.92 -7.49 16.36
C VAL A 1041 31.64 -8.10 17.74
N THR A 1042 30.36 -8.30 18.04
CA THR A 1042 29.89 -8.94 19.26
C THR A 1042 29.00 -10.13 18.92
N THR A 1043 29.40 -11.32 19.34
CA THR A 1043 28.61 -12.54 19.19
C THR A 1043 27.77 -12.77 20.44
N VAL A 1044 26.48 -13.04 20.25
CA VAL A 1044 25.54 -13.51 21.28
C VAL A 1044 24.94 -14.85 20.89
N ARG A 1045 24.42 -15.60 21.87
CA ARG A 1045 23.64 -16.82 21.63
C ARG A 1045 22.14 -16.52 21.75
N LEU A 1046 21.44 -16.60 20.64
CA LEU A 1046 19.98 -16.45 20.58
C LEU A 1046 19.33 -17.81 20.82
N ARG A 1047 18.65 -17.97 21.95
CA ARG A 1047 17.74 -19.09 22.23
C ARG A 1047 16.31 -18.59 22.31
N LEU A 1048 15.43 -19.10 21.46
CA LEU A 1048 13.99 -18.80 21.47
C LEU A 1048 13.20 -20.11 21.42
N ALA A 1049 12.13 -20.18 22.21
CA ALA A 1049 11.14 -21.24 22.12
C ALA A 1049 10.23 -21.01 20.88
N PRO A 1050 9.41 -22.01 20.47
CA PRO A 1050 8.34 -21.79 19.51
C PRO A 1050 7.48 -20.58 19.90
N VAL A 1051 7.17 -19.72 18.94
CA VAL A 1051 6.28 -18.55 19.12
C VAL A 1051 6.71 -17.62 20.27
N THR A 1052 8.02 -17.28 20.33
CA THR A 1052 8.56 -16.33 21.33
C THR A 1052 9.51 -15.29 20.72
N ALA A 1053 9.78 -14.23 21.47
CA ALA A 1053 10.63 -13.12 21.06
C ALA A 1053 11.44 -12.59 22.26
N VAL A 1054 12.53 -11.88 21.98
CA VAL A 1054 13.44 -11.32 22.99
C VAL A 1054 14.04 -10.00 22.50
N PHE A 1055 14.30 -9.08 23.42
CA PHE A 1055 15.10 -7.89 23.16
C PHE A 1055 16.53 -8.08 23.69
N PHE A 1056 17.53 -7.66 22.91
CA PHE A 1056 18.86 -7.34 23.42
C PHE A 1056 19.03 -5.82 23.40
N VAL A 1057 19.40 -5.23 24.54
CA VAL A 1057 19.47 -3.78 24.76
C VAL A 1057 20.81 -3.39 25.37
N GLY A 1058 21.49 -2.38 24.85
CA GLY A 1058 22.74 -1.89 25.44
C GLY A 1058 23.39 -0.73 24.69
N PRO A 1059 24.43 -0.09 25.26
CA PRO A 1059 25.29 0.88 24.57
C PRO A 1059 26.38 0.21 23.71
#